data_AF-A0A936KJ06-F1
#
_entry.id   AF-A0A936KJ06-F1
#
_cell.length_a   1.000
_cell.length_b   1.000
_cell.length_c   1.000
_cell.angle_alpha   90.00
_cell.angle_beta   90.00
_cell.angle_gamma   90.00
#
_symmetry.space_group_name_H-M   'P 1'
#
loop_
_entity.id
_entity.type
_entity.pdbx_description
1 polymer ?
#
loop_
_entity_poly.entity_id
_entity_poly.type
_entity_poly.pdbx_seq_one_letter_code
_entity_poly.pdbx_strand_id
1 'polypeptide(L)'
;MNKIKITSYLFAIISLFSISEMKAQTVTITKLKQTDCYYYSNKSYTTVSMEILWSNQVSGIINVFLDTKNIKISTTKSMPQLINFEILADGLTHTITASGPSGGTDTKTILAPSPCIPLACNTNELGGIIYLDYNSNGIKDIGEYLGEKNIKINAVDKNDILYSTMSDENGLYKLNIPVANYPVRVEFSNIPNKYKNTSSVSPNGNNTMVQFVKVPSCSINLGLIDEIGYCENNPKFVTTIFRNGDPLPSGSIYGNLDVLRYYHYNENTLSAVNAGTKLANANQFGAIWGVAYDKKRNKVYSSTVVRHGSGFGPLGIGGIYVTDMTTNTSTPFLDVETLGIDVGDIGNNSVRGLFSNGNLSQDLDTWAKVCKQGIGGIDIDPNGEAIYFTNLFDKKIYKILLDADNNPTTIPTAADVTFYNIGNEATYGYTGGNMRPWALKYYNENLYVGIINDATNSQNKGDLRASILKIDIQTNTQTTVLEFPLNYTKGSPHSFWPNLGGFYPWIDDNTGPKISPHPLDNKALFLIYPEPILTEIEFDIDGSIVLAFSDRTGFQVNGRDLSANNTIISAFVGGDVLRGFKKGENYIIEYNAKAGAFTGFGANNNQGPGGGEFYVEDYSVHNENAMGGLAIKPGSGQILITQMDPYIANTNGTKVFNNTNGSTVSVITAYLQGFTQYTPNYSTAHKSIGMGDVEILCSTINTIEIGNRVWLDNDKDGIQDPDEMPIENVVIELYKDANNDNIPDGAALASTVTSVDGNWVFNNANVTEGILPNTNYLIKIANSQFNNGKGFGLLNKLLPTVANATNPSSTNDEVPGLINNSNIDTWADNDGNLFNGEVLIKYRTSSYGENNHHLDFGFYLDLHCAITNMIATPNICNSINKNNHDVAGSLDLFDAPSSGLLLIYIPNIDTLEFTPPFGNQIDFVFTNIPSNGNLNTIYAQFTALTTCNSSVSYLSPAPLTPPTLEIVNNVCPQKIGEINVVEHCGTNSFIEYSINNGNLGAFRNHFIPPFQ
;
A
#
# COMPACT_ATOMS: atom_id res chain seq x y z
N MET A 1 83.73 -56.98 -12.91
CA MET A 1 83.65 -58.14 -13.82
C MET A 1 82.29 -58.79 -13.66
N ASN A 2 81.55 -58.87 -14.77
CA ASN A 2 80.70 -59.97 -15.21
C ASN A 2 80.04 -60.93 -14.18
N LYS A 3 78.75 -61.18 -14.48
CA LYS A 3 78.01 -62.45 -14.39
C LYS A 3 77.34 -62.80 -13.04
N ILE A 4 76.20 -63.48 -12.97
CA ILE A 4 75.08 -63.86 -13.86
C ILE A 4 74.28 -64.85 -13.00
N LYS A 5 72.95 -64.85 -13.12
CA LYS A 5 72.04 -66.01 -12.95
C LYS A 5 71.83 -66.60 -11.55
N ILE A 6 70.68 -67.19 -11.22
CA ILE A 6 69.27 -67.23 -11.68
C ILE A 6 68.68 -68.26 -10.70
N THR A 7 67.51 -67.93 -10.10
CA THR A 7 66.30 -68.75 -9.81
C THR A 7 66.48 -70.20 -9.23
N SER A 8 65.56 -70.95 -8.63
CA SER A 8 64.11 -71.07 -8.50
C SER A 8 63.94 -72.12 -7.37
N TYR A 9 63.01 -72.14 -6.41
CA TYR A 9 61.57 -72.34 -6.49
C TYR A 9 61.08 -72.40 -5.02
N LEU A 10 60.52 -71.31 -4.49
CA LEU A 10 59.50 -71.35 -3.43
C LEU A 10 58.69 -70.04 -3.43
N PHE A 11 58.36 -69.55 -4.62
CA PHE A 11 57.41 -68.45 -4.83
C PHE A 11 56.45 -68.87 -5.94
N ALA A 12 55.49 -69.70 -5.56
CA ALA A 12 54.25 -69.87 -6.30
C ALA A 12 53.16 -70.14 -5.27
N ILE A 13 52.12 -69.31 -5.32
CA ILE A 13 50.87 -69.37 -4.54
C ILE A 13 50.97 -68.73 -3.15
N ILE A 14 51.00 -67.40 -3.12
CA ILE A 14 49.96 -66.51 -2.55
C ILE A 14 50.27 -65.12 -3.12
N SER A 15 49.98 -64.97 -4.42
CA SER A 15 49.71 -63.67 -5.05
C SER A 15 48.25 -63.74 -5.50
N LEU A 16 47.37 -63.85 -4.50
CA LEU A 16 45.93 -63.71 -4.68
C LEU A 16 45.56 -62.43 -3.95
N PHE A 17 45.43 -61.38 -4.76
CA PHE A 17 44.58 -60.22 -4.56
C PHE A 17 44.25 -59.88 -3.10
N SER A 18 44.92 -58.88 -2.54
CA SER A 18 44.15 -57.90 -1.78
C SER A 18 43.28 -57.18 -2.82
N ILE A 19 42.11 -57.74 -3.12
CA ILE A 19 41.02 -56.99 -3.73
C ILE A 19 40.77 -55.88 -2.70
N SER A 20 41.35 -54.69 -2.92
CA SER A 20 40.68 -53.50 -2.44
C SER A 20 39.32 -53.57 -3.13
N GLU A 21 38.27 -53.93 -2.40
CA GLU A 21 36.91 -53.82 -2.90
C GLU A 21 36.79 -52.39 -3.44
N MET A 22 36.84 -52.23 -4.76
CA MET A 22 36.45 -50.98 -5.39
C MET A 22 34.98 -50.83 -5.07
N LYS A 23 34.68 -50.10 -3.99
CA LYS A 23 33.31 -49.76 -3.64
C LYS A 23 32.71 -49.09 -4.86
N ALA A 24 31.58 -49.61 -5.34
CA ALA A 24 30.88 -49.03 -6.48
C ALA A 24 30.60 -47.55 -6.20
N GLN A 25 30.72 -46.71 -7.22
CA GLN A 25 30.27 -45.32 -7.14
C GLN A 25 28.80 -45.31 -6.72
N THR A 26 28.47 -44.47 -5.74
CA THR A 26 27.08 -44.18 -5.37
C THR A 26 26.73 -42.79 -5.86
N VAL A 27 25.46 -42.59 -6.24
CA VAL A 27 24.86 -41.28 -6.50
C VAL A 27 23.56 -41.25 -5.72
N THR A 28 23.21 -40.12 -5.12
CA THR A 28 22.02 -39.99 -4.27
C THR A 28 21.36 -38.63 -4.47
N ILE A 29 20.04 -38.66 -4.64
CA ILE A 29 19.16 -37.49 -4.70
C ILE A 29 18.64 -37.24 -3.29
N THR A 30 18.91 -36.04 -2.77
CA THR A 30 18.45 -35.62 -1.45
C THR A 30 17.81 -34.24 -1.53
N LYS A 31 17.17 -33.81 -0.42
CA LYS A 31 16.57 -32.47 -0.29
C LYS A 31 15.62 -32.09 -1.44
N LEU A 32 14.92 -33.08 -2.00
CA LEU A 32 13.97 -32.88 -3.10
C LEU A 32 12.80 -32.00 -2.67
N LYS A 33 12.60 -30.88 -3.35
CA LYS A 33 11.55 -29.88 -3.12
C LYS A 33 10.99 -29.44 -4.49
N GLN A 34 9.74 -28.96 -4.55
CA GLN A 34 9.18 -28.29 -5.74
C GLN A 34 8.39 -27.05 -5.37
N THR A 35 8.33 -26.00 -6.18
CA THR A 35 7.47 -24.82 -5.93
C THR A 35 5.98 -25.15 -6.10
N ASP A 36 5.12 -24.23 -5.67
CA ASP A 36 3.75 -24.20 -6.18
C ASP A 36 3.76 -23.87 -7.68
N CYS A 37 2.58 -23.93 -8.30
CA CYS A 37 2.46 -23.56 -9.69
C CYS A 37 2.65 -22.04 -9.87
N TYR A 38 3.45 -21.66 -10.85
CA TYR A 38 3.52 -20.28 -11.35
C TYR A 38 3.25 -20.26 -12.86
N TYR A 39 2.66 -19.18 -13.34
CA TYR A 39 2.37 -19.02 -14.76
C TYR A 39 3.43 -18.18 -15.46
N TYR A 40 3.94 -18.70 -16.57
CA TYR A 40 4.98 -18.03 -17.36
C TYR A 40 4.85 -18.42 -18.83
N SER A 41 5.03 -17.48 -19.75
CA SER A 41 5.03 -17.73 -21.21
C SER A 41 3.82 -18.56 -21.70
N ASN A 42 2.63 -18.20 -21.21
CA ASN A 42 1.35 -18.85 -21.52
C ASN A 42 1.20 -20.32 -21.04
N LYS A 43 1.98 -20.75 -20.06
CA LYS A 43 1.93 -22.10 -19.49
C LYS A 43 2.13 -22.10 -17.98
N SER A 44 1.62 -23.13 -17.34
CA SER A 44 1.76 -23.40 -15.91
C SER A 44 3.03 -24.21 -15.66
N TYR A 45 3.89 -23.72 -14.77
CA TYR A 45 5.17 -24.33 -14.44
C TYR A 45 5.32 -24.55 -12.93
N THR A 46 6.22 -25.46 -12.56
CA THR A 46 6.77 -25.59 -11.21
C THR A 46 8.28 -25.77 -11.31
N THR A 47 9.01 -25.30 -10.31
CA THR A 47 10.46 -25.54 -10.18
C THR A 47 10.72 -26.65 -9.19
N VAL A 48 11.39 -27.72 -9.61
CA VAL A 48 11.84 -28.84 -8.79
C VAL A 48 13.32 -28.65 -8.45
N SER A 49 13.66 -28.61 -7.16
CA SER A 49 15.02 -28.44 -6.64
C SER A 49 15.49 -29.66 -5.86
N MET A 50 16.77 -30.00 -5.96
CA MET A 50 17.37 -31.13 -5.26
C MET A 50 18.88 -30.94 -5.07
N GLU A 51 19.44 -31.68 -4.12
CA GLU A 51 20.88 -31.80 -3.94
C GLU A 51 21.36 -33.18 -4.38
N ILE A 52 22.44 -33.22 -5.17
CA ILE A 52 23.07 -34.45 -5.66
C ILE A 52 24.38 -34.69 -4.92
N LEU A 53 24.50 -35.89 -4.36
CA LEU A 53 25.68 -36.39 -3.69
C LEU A 53 26.21 -37.62 -4.40
N TRP A 54 27.51 -37.86 -4.29
CA TRP A 54 28.15 -39.08 -4.77
C TRP A 54 29.27 -39.55 -3.83
N SER A 55 29.72 -40.79 -4.00
CA SER A 55 30.88 -41.33 -3.28
C SER A 55 31.76 -42.16 -4.21
N ASN A 56 32.98 -42.51 -3.76
CA ASN A 56 33.97 -43.25 -4.53
C ASN A 56 34.25 -42.57 -5.89
N GLN A 57 34.77 -41.33 -5.82
CA GLN A 57 34.91 -40.41 -6.95
C GLN A 57 35.60 -41.04 -8.16
N VAL A 58 34.82 -41.30 -9.22
CA VAL A 58 35.34 -41.64 -10.55
C VAL A 58 35.23 -40.41 -11.44
N SER A 59 36.33 -40.07 -12.13
CA SER A 59 36.36 -38.94 -13.07
C SER A 59 35.33 -39.14 -14.18
N GLY A 60 34.46 -38.15 -14.40
CA GLY A 60 33.42 -38.23 -15.40
C GLY A 60 32.27 -37.25 -15.17
N ILE A 61 31.10 -37.61 -15.67
CA ILE A 61 29.87 -36.79 -15.64
C ILE A 61 28.77 -37.56 -14.92
N ILE A 62 28.16 -36.94 -13.91
CA ILE A 62 26.87 -37.37 -13.38
C ILE A 62 25.78 -36.76 -14.27
N ASN A 63 24.88 -37.61 -14.76
CA ASN A 63 23.72 -37.16 -15.52
C ASN A 63 22.50 -37.19 -14.60
N VAL A 64 21.79 -36.08 -14.52
CA VAL A 64 20.54 -35.97 -13.78
C VAL A 64 19.44 -35.69 -14.78
N PHE A 65 18.54 -36.65 -14.92
CA PHE A 65 17.40 -36.56 -15.80
C PHE A 65 16.15 -36.23 -14.99
N LEU A 66 15.35 -35.29 -15.49
CA LEU A 66 13.94 -35.16 -15.12
C LEU A 66 13.16 -35.27 -16.43
N ASP A 67 12.51 -36.41 -16.61
CA ASP A 67 11.91 -36.86 -17.86
C ASP A 67 12.89 -36.75 -19.05
N THR A 68 12.70 -35.77 -19.94
CA THR A 68 13.55 -35.53 -21.12
C THR A 68 14.64 -34.50 -20.88
N LYS A 69 14.58 -33.73 -19.78
CA LYS A 69 15.57 -32.71 -19.44
C LYS A 69 16.78 -33.36 -18.78
N ASN A 70 17.99 -32.89 -19.09
CA ASN A 70 19.23 -33.43 -18.54
C ASN A 70 20.17 -32.30 -18.08
N ILE A 71 20.63 -32.38 -16.84
CA ILE A 71 21.72 -31.55 -16.32
C ILE A 71 22.94 -32.43 -16.05
N LYS A 72 24.08 -31.97 -16.54
CA LYS A 72 25.37 -32.67 -16.45
C LYS A 72 26.25 -32.02 -15.41
N ILE A 73 26.72 -32.81 -14.43
CA ILE A 73 27.63 -32.37 -13.40
C ILE A 73 28.99 -33.05 -13.58
N SER A 74 30.07 -32.27 -13.61
CA SER A 74 31.41 -32.84 -13.52
C SER A 74 31.67 -33.36 -12.11
N THR A 75 32.18 -34.59 -11.98
CA THR A 75 32.57 -35.17 -10.69
C THR A 75 33.79 -34.48 -10.05
N THR A 76 34.37 -33.48 -10.71
CA THR A 76 35.43 -32.60 -10.17
C THR A 76 34.90 -31.47 -9.28
N LYS A 77 33.60 -31.15 -9.37
CA LYS A 77 32.98 -30.15 -8.50
C LYS A 77 32.89 -30.66 -7.06
N SER A 78 32.88 -29.75 -6.09
CA SER A 78 32.62 -30.08 -4.69
C SER A 78 31.18 -30.58 -4.50
N MET A 79 30.94 -31.43 -3.51
CA MET A 79 29.60 -31.89 -3.15
C MET A 79 29.06 -31.13 -1.93
N PRO A 80 27.73 -31.08 -1.72
CA PRO A 80 26.67 -31.48 -2.66
C PRO A 80 26.57 -30.51 -3.84
N GLN A 81 25.87 -30.89 -4.90
CA GLN A 81 25.54 -29.98 -6.01
C GLN A 81 24.04 -29.72 -6.05
N LEU A 82 23.66 -28.45 -5.96
CA LEU A 82 22.27 -28.00 -6.14
C LEU A 82 21.88 -28.11 -7.62
N ILE A 83 20.66 -28.57 -7.89
CA ILE A 83 20.07 -28.59 -9.23
C ILE A 83 18.62 -28.16 -9.15
N ASN A 84 18.21 -27.28 -10.07
CA ASN A 84 16.80 -26.99 -10.31
C ASN A 84 16.39 -27.38 -11.74
N PHE A 85 15.18 -27.93 -11.88
CA PHE A 85 14.48 -28.13 -13.14
C PHE A 85 13.17 -27.35 -13.11
N GLU A 86 12.89 -26.59 -14.15
CA GLU A 86 11.52 -26.13 -14.41
C GLU A 86 10.77 -27.21 -15.18
N ILE A 87 9.54 -27.55 -14.80
CA ILE A 87 8.67 -28.51 -15.50
C ILE A 87 7.24 -28.00 -15.56
N LEU A 88 6.39 -28.61 -16.39
CA LEU A 88 4.98 -28.22 -16.44
C LEU A 88 4.29 -28.60 -15.13
N ALA A 89 3.46 -27.70 -14.61
CA ALA A 89 2.53 -28.00 -13.52
C ALA A 89 1.28 -28.63 -14.14
N ASP A 90 1.32 -29.93 -14.44
CA ASP A 90 0.28 -30.67 -15.17
C ASP A 90 -0.54 -31.63 -14.29
N GLY A 91 -0.25 -31.70 -12.98
CA GLY A 91 -0.86 -32.65 -12.06
C GLY A 91 -0.38 -34.09 -12.22
N LEU A 92 0.70 -34.35 -12.96
CA LEU A 92 1.21 -35.69 -13.23
C LEU A 92 2.45 -36.02 -12.39
N THR A 93 2.76 -37.32 -12.30
CA THR A 93 3.98 -37.80 -11.65
C THR A 93 5.14 -37.79 -12.64
N HIS A 94 6.24 -37.12 -12.27
CA HIS A 94 7.48 -37.06 -13.02
C HIS A 94 8.55 -37.91 -12.36
N THR A 95 9.51 -38.41 -13.15
CA THR A 95 10.60 -39.27 -12.67
C THR A 95 11.93 -38.55 -12.77
N ILE A 96 12.67 -38.54 -11.67
CA ILE A 96 14.02 -37.98 -11.56
C ILE A 96 15.00 -39.14 -11.44
N THR A 97 16.04 -39.17 -12.25
CA THR A 97 17.09 -40.19 -12.18
C THR A 97 18.47 -39.55 -12.24
N ALA A 98 19.29 -39.78 -11.23
CA ALA A 98 20.69 -39.38 -11.20
C ALA A 98 21.58 -40.61 -11.40
N SER A 99 22.50 -40.58 -12.36
CA SER A 99 23.38 -41.71 -12.68
C SER A 99 24.85 -41.29 -12.81
N GLY A 100 25.74 -42.08 -12.20
CA GLY A 100 27.18 -41.87 -12.19
C GLY A 100 27.90 -42.47 -13.41
N PRO A 101 29.10 -41.96 -13.77
CA PRO A 101 29.87 -42.41 -14.93
C PRO A 101 30.36 -43.87 -14.84
N SER A 102 30.44 -44.45 -13.64
CA SER A 102 30.94 -45.82 -13.40
C SER A 102 29.91 -46.75 -12.75
N GLY A 103 28.64 -46.34 -12.77
CA GLY A 103 27.55 -46.98 -12.02
C GLY A 103 27.07 -46.12 -10.85
N GLY A 104 26.03 -46.61 -10.16
CA GLY A 104 25.31 -45.86 -9.14
C GLY A 104 24.17 -45.04 -9.75
N THR A 105 22.94 -45.42 -9.43
CA THR A 105 21.72 -44.75 -9.86
C THR A 105 20.82 -44.53 -8.66
N ASP A 106 20.26 -43.34 -8.52
CA ASP A 106 19.15 -43.08 -7.62
C ASP A 106 17.99 -42.49 -8.42
N THR A 107 16.79 -42.96 -8.10
CA THR A 107 15.56 -42.57 -8.78
C THR A 107 14.54 -42.13 -7.74
N LYS A 108 13.96 -40.95 -7.96
CA LYS A 108 12.86 -40.40 -7.17
C LYS A 108 11.70 -40.06 -8.10
N THR A 109 10.51 -39.94 -7.53
CA THR A 109 9.34 -39.41 -8.24
C THR A 109 8.82 -38.17 -7.54
N ILE A 110 8.16 -37.30 -8.29
CA ILE A 110 7.52 -36.11 -7.76
C ILE A 110 6.20 -35.85 -8.48
N LEU A 111 5.15 -35.48 -7.74
CA LEU A 111 3.85 -35.12 -8.30
C LEU A 111 3.83 -33.62 -8.55
N ALA A 112 3.84 -33.20 -9.82
CA ALA A 112 3.70 -31.79 -10.17
C ALA A 112 2.33 -31.26 -9.71
N PRO A 113 2.23 -29.99 -9.29
CA PRO A 113 0.95 -29.39 -8.94
C PRO A 113 0.05 -29.31 -10.19
N SER A 114 -1.26 -29.15 -9.96
CA SER A 114 -2.20 -28.89 -11.05
C SER A 114 -1.92 -27.54 -11.74
N PRO A 115 -2.32 -27.38 -13.02
CA PRO A 115 -2.13 -26.12 -13.73
C PRO A 115 -2.78 -24.93 -13.02
N CYS A 116 -1.99 -23.91 -12.70
CA CYS A 116 -2.46 -22.59 -12.31
C CYS A 116 -2.71 -21.77 -13.58
N ILE A 117 -3.91 -21.21 -13.70
CA ILE A 117 -4.31 -20.40 -14.86
C ILE A 117 -4.25 -18.94 -14.41
N PRO A 118 -3.61 -18.03 -15.16
CA PRO A 118 -3.75 -16.61 -14.91
C PRO A 118 -5.18 -16.24 -15.24
N LEU A 119 -5.79 -15.36 -14.45
CA LEU A 119 -7.11 -14.88 -14.78
C LEU A 119 -7.03 -14.02 -16.05
N ALA A 120 -7.58 -14.52 -17.16
CA ALA A 120 -7.89 -13.74 -18.35
C ALA A 120 -9.39 -13.88 -18.58
N CYS A 121 -10.15 -12.77 -18.48
CA CYS A 121 -11.55 -12.81 -18.82
C CYS A 121 -11.75 -12.71 -20.33
N ASN A 122 -12.76 -13.42 -20.81
CA ASN A 122 -13.20 -13.37 -22.19
C ASN A 122 -14.06 -12.11 -22.42
N THR A 123 -14.41 -11.82 -23.67
CA THR A 123 -15.20 -10.60 -24.06
C THR A 123 -16.59 -10.48 -23.39
N ASN A 124 -17.04 -11.49 -22.64
CA ASN A 124 -18.36 -11.53 -21.98
C ASN A 124 -18.25 -11.63 -20.45
N GLU A 125 -17.07 -11.43 -19.88
CA GLU A 125 -16.82 -11.62 -18.45
C GLU A 125 -16.37 -10.28 -17.83
N LEU A 126 -16.77 -10.08 -16.58
CA LEU A 126 -16.29 -9.00 -15.74
C LEU A 126 -15.21 -9.53 -14.80
N GLY A 127 -14.15 -8.76 -14.56
CA GLY A 127 -13.13 -9.14 -13.59
C GLY A 127 -12.11 -8.04 -13.32
N GLY A 128 -11.17 -8.36 -12.44
CA GLY A 128 -10.05 -7.50 -12.11
C GLY A 128 -9.24 -8.06 -10.93
N ILE A 129 -8.50 -7.18 -10.26
CA ILE A 129 -7.64 -7.51 -9.12
C ILE A 129 -7.92 -6.61 -7.92
N ILE A 130 -7.87 -7.20 -6.72
CA ILE A 130 -7.86 -6.47 -5.44
C ILE A 130 -6.42 -6.32 -4.98
N TYR A 131 -5.72 -5.23 -5.28
CA TYR A 131 -4.29 -5.10 -4.98
C TYR A 131 -4.01 -4.26 -3.73
N LEU A 132 -2.79 -4.38 -3.21
CA LEU A 132 -2.29 -3.46 -2.19
C LEU A 132 -1.64 -2.25 -2.87
N ASP A 133 -2.20 -1.08 -2.61
CA ASP A 133 -1.71 0.21 -3.07
C ASP A 133 -0.77 0.79 -2.00
N TYR A 134 0.52 0.55 -2.19
CA TYR A 134 1.52 0.82 -1.16
C TYR A 134 1.83 2.32 -1.03
N ASN A 135 1.59 3.12 -2.06
CA ASN A 135 1.85 4.56 -2.01
C ASN A 135 0.55 5.39 -1.89
N SER A 136 -0.61 4.73 -1.81
CA SER A 136 -1.94 5.33 -1.70
C SER A 136 -2.25 6.30 -2.85
N ASN A 137 -1.73 6.05 -4.05
CA ASN A 137 -1.90 6.95 -5.20
C ASN A 137 -3.16 6.62 -6.04
N GLY A 138 -3.85 5.53 -5.71
CA GLY A 138 -5.03 5.04 -6.42
C GLY A 138 -4.72 4.33 -7.73
N ILE A 139 -3.46 3.99 -8.05
CA ILE A 139 -3.02 3.45 -9.33
C ILE A 139 -2.29 2.14 -9.09
N LYS A 140 -2.64 1.12 -9.87
CA LYS A 140 -1.97 -0.17 -9.79
C LYS A 140 -0.60 -0.06 -10.44
N ASP A 141 0.42 0.15 -9.62
CA ASP A 141 1.78 0.25 -10.11
C ASP A 141 2.27 -1.13 -10.60
N ILE A 142 3.29 -1.13 -11.47
CA ILE A 142 3.82 -2.37 -12.06
C ILE A 142 4.32 -3.37 -11.01
N GLY A 143 4.73 -2.86 -9.84
CA GLY A 143 5.17 -3.63 -8.69
C GLY A 143 4.04 -4.10 -7.76
N GLU A 144 2.78 -3.79 -8.05
CA GLU A 144 1.59 -4.13 -7.24
C GLU A 144 0.76 -5.23 -7.92
N TYR A 145 1.45 -6.26 -8.39
CA TYR A 145 0.86 -7.30 -9.23
C TYR A 145 0.20 -8.45 -8.44
N LEU A 146 0.25 -8.39 -7.11
CA LEU A 146 -0.42 -9.33 -6.22
C LEU A 146 -1.44 -8.64 -5.34
N GLY A 147 -2.46 -9.41 -5.02
CA GLY A 147 -3.64 -8.90 -4.38
C GLY A 147 -4.17 -9.78 -3.26
N GLU A 148 -5.25 -9.31 -2.65
CA GLU A 148 -5.85 -9.86 -1.45
C GLU A 148 -6.96 -10.85 -1.76
N LYS A 149 -6.85 -12.03 -1.13
CA LYS A 149 -7.81 -13.12 -1.27
C LYS A 149 -9.03 -12.94 -0.38
N ASN A 150 -10.11 -13.65 -0.71
CA ASN A 150 -11.33 -13.70 0.09
C ASN A 150 -12.02 -12.33 0.29
N ILE A 151 -11.80 -11.39 -0.63
CA ILE A 151 -12.64 -10.21 -0.76
C ILE A 151 -13.89 -10.63 -1.53
N LYS A 152 -15.06 -10.26 -1.04
CA LYS A 152 -16.33 -10.59 -1.68
C LYS A 152 -16.67 -9.54 -2.72
N ILE A 153 -17.05 -10.00 -3.91
CA ILE A 153 -17.48 -9.12 -5.01
C ILE A 153 -18.91 -9.47 -5.35
N ASN A 154 -19.79 -8.48 -5.25
CA ASN A 154 -21.17 -8.55 -5.73
C ASN A 154 -21.30 -7.66 -6.95
N ALA A 155 -22.03 -8.11 -7.98
CA ALA A 155 -22.48 -7.24 -9.05
C ALA A 155 -24.00 -7.35 -9.18
N VAL A 156 -24.69 -6.22 -9.21
CA VAL A 156 -26.15 -6.14 -9.43
C VAL A 156 -26.39 -5.53 -10.80
N ASP A 157 -27.26 -6.14 -11.59
CA ASP A 157 -27.65 -5.61 -12.89
C ASP A 157 -28.92 -4.74 -12.82
N LYS A 158 -29.25 -4.06 -13.92
CA LYS A 158 -30.44 -3.20 -14.03
C LYS A 158 -31.81 -3.89 -13.83
N ASN A 159 -31.84 -5.21 -13.62
CA ASN A 159 -33.05 -5.95 -13.30
C ASN A 159 -32.94 -6.62 -11.92
N ASP A 160 -32.06 -6.11 -11.06
CA ASP A 160 -31.79 -6.58 -9.70
C ASP A 160 -31.25 -8.01 -9.59
N ILE A 161 -30.62 -8.52 -10.66
CA ILE A 161 -30.00 -9.84 -10.61
C ILE A 161 -28.61 -9.71 -9.97
N LEU A 162 -28.41 -10.46 -8.88
CA LEU A 162 -27.13 -10.55 -8.17
C LEU A 162 -26.21 -11.63 -8.75
N TYR A 163 -24.99 -11.22 -9.06
CA TYR A 163 -23.83 -12.06 -9.37
C TYR A 163 -22.81 -11.93 -8.24
N SER A 164 -22.19 -13.03 -7.79
CA SER A 164 -21.24 -12.97 -6.68
C SER A 164 -20.07 -13.93 -6.84
N THR A 165 -18.89 -13.50 -6.39
CA THR A 165 -17.66 -14.29 -6.36
C THR A 165 -16.73 -13.81 -5.23
N MET A 166 -15.63 -14.52 -5.02
CA MET A 166 -14.55 -14.12 -4.11
C MET A 166 -13.25 -13.95 -4.91
N SER A 167 -12.38 -13.04 -4.46
CA SER A 167 -11.02 -12.97 -4.98
C SER A 167 -10.19 -14.21 -4.59
N ASP A 168 -9.31 -14.64 -5.49
CA ASP A 168 -8.41 -15.79 -5.31
C ASP A 168 -7.13 -15.43 -4.54
N GLU A 169 -6.19 -16.38 -4.42
CA GLU A 169 -4.93 -16.20 -3.69
C GLU A 169 -4.03 -15.07 -4.20
N ASN A 170 -4.24 -14.59 -5.44
CA ASN A 170 -3.52 -13.47 -6.03
C ASN A 170 -4.39 -12.19 -6.09
N GLY A 171 -5.56 -12.20 -5.45
CA GLY A 171 -6.55 -11.12 -5.48
C GLY A 171 -7.35 -11.02 -6.77
N LEU A 172 -7.24 -11.99 -7.68
CA LEU A 172 -7.94 -11.95 -8.97
C LEU A 172 -9.37 -12.48 -8.82
N TYR A 173 -10.32 -11.90 -9.55
CA TYR A 173 -11.71 -12.36 -9.55
C TYR A 173 -12.39 -12.23 -10.91
N LYS A 174 -13.43 -13.05 -11.14
CA LYS A 174 -14.28 -12.97 -12.33
C LYS A 174 -15.75 -13.26 -12.06
N LEU A 175 -16.62 -12.63 -12.84
CA LEU A 175 -18.06 -12.81 -12.86
C LEU A 175 -18.56 -13.03 -14.30
N ASN A 176 -19.47 -13.98 -14.46
CA ASN A 176 -20.08 -14.29 -15.75
C ASN A 176 -21.40 -13.53 -15.89
N ILE A 177 -21.35 -12.33 -16.45
CA ILE A 177 -22.50 -11.43 -16.61
C ILE A 177 -22.83 -11.30 -18.11
N PRO A 178 -24.04 -11.69 -18.57
CA PRO A 178 -24.42 -11.52 -19.96
C PRO A 178 -24.34 -10.05 -20.42
N VAL A 179 -23.84 -9.80 -21.63
CA VAL A 179 -23.70 -8.45 -22.19
C VAL A 179 -25.01 -7.65 -22.18
N ALA A 180 -26.16 -8.33 -22.35
CA ALA A 180 -27.49 -7.70 -22.34
C ALA A 180 -27.91 -7.12 -20.98
N ASN A 181 -27.26 -7.55 -19.90
CA ASN A 181 -27.62 -7.20 -18.53
C ASN A 181 -26.89 -5.94 -18.05
N TYR A 182 -25.86 -5.48 -18.77
CA TYR A 182 -25.21 -4.21 -18.47
C TYR A 182 -26.17 -3.00 -18.66
N PRO A 183 -25.95 -1.89 -17.93
CA PRO A 183 -24.88 -1.65 -16.95
C PRO A 183 -25.05 -2.46 -15.64
N VAL A 184 -23.96 -2.60 -14.88
CA VAL A 184 -23.96 -3.26 -13.57
C VAL A 184 -23.25 -2.41 -12.51
N ARG A 185 -23.74 -2.45 -11.27
CA ARG A 185 -23.06 -1.90 -10.09
C ARG A 185 -22.27 -3.01 -9.41
N VAL A 186 -20.98 -2.78 -9.16
CA VAL A 186 -20.05 -3.72 -8.52
C VAL A 186 -19.72 -3.21 -7.13
N GLU A 187 -19.91 -4.04 -6.12
CA GLU A 187 -19.62 -3.76 -4.72
C GLU A 187 -18.59 -4.75 -4.19
N PHE A 188 -17.57 -4.22 -3.52
CA PHE A 188 -16.58 -5.02 -2.81
C PHE A 188 -16.96 -5.08 -1.33
N SER A 189 -16.76 -6.19 -0.64
CA SER A 189 -17.07 -6.32 0.79
C SER A 189 -16.20 -7.41 1.42
N ASN A 190 -16.37 -7.64 2.74
CA ASN A 190 -15.53 -8.57 3.51
C ASN A 190 -14.05 -8.18 3.48
N ILE A 191 -13.76 -6.87 3.53
CA ILE A 191 -12.40 -6.35 3.59
C ILE A 191 -11.85 -6.57 5.00
N PRO A 192 -10.70 -7.23 5.17
CA PRO A 192 -10.05 -7.38 6.47
C PRO A 192 -9.79 -6.02 7.14
N ASN A 193 -10.09 -5.90 8.44
CA ASN A 193 -9.94 -4.64 9.20
C ASN A 193 -8.53 -4.03 9.20
N LYS A 194 -7.49 -4.79 8.82
CA LYS A 194 -6.11 -4.29 8.68
C LYS A 194 -5.92 -3.42 7.42
N TYR A 195 -6.83 -3.50 6.47
CA TYR A 195 -6.76 -2.76 5.22
C TYR A 195 -7.71 -1.57 5.25
N LYS A 196 -7.27 -0.49 4.61
CA LYS A 196 -8.04 0.73 4.40
C LYS A 196 -8.29 0.95 2.92
N ASN A 197 -9.19 1.85 2.58
CA ASN A 197 -9.45 2.20 1.18
C ASN A 197 -8.34 3.09 0.64
N THR A 198 -7.89 2.83 -0.59
CA THR A 198 -6.96 3.73 -1.28
C THR A 198 -7.65 5.00 -1.81
N SER A 199 -6.85 5.95 -2.32
CA SER A 199 -7.34 7.12 -3.04
C SER A 199 -8.01 6.73 -4.36
N SER A 200 -9.07 7.45 -4.74
CA SER A 200 -9.87 7.23 -5.95
C SER A 200 -9.54 8.20 -7.10
N VAL A 201 -8.51 9.04 -6.95
CA VAL A 201 -8.30 10.26 -7.77
C VAL A 201 -7.82 9.97 -9.20
N SER A 202 -7.58 8.71 -9.56
CA SER A 202 -7.06 8.36 -10.88
C SER A 202 -8.15 7.84 -11.82
N PRO A 203 -8.41 8.50 -12.97
CA PRO A 203 -9.34 8.03 -14.00
C PRO A 203 -8.96 6.68 -14.64
N ASN A 204 -7.71 6.24 -14.45
CA ASN A 204 -7.17 4.95 -14.90
C ASN A 204 -6.77 4.05 -13.73
N GLY A 205 -7.20 4.40 -12.51
CA GLY A 205 -6.81 3.75 -11.27
C GLY A 205 -7.93 2.94 -10.62
N ASN A 206 -7.86 2.77 -9.30
CA ASN A 206 -8.97 2.26 -8.51
C ASN A 206 -10.09 3.27 -8.48
N ASN A 207 -11.28 2.79 -8.81
CA ASN A 207 -12.47 3.47 -8.40
C ASN A 207 -12.75 3.13 -6.92
N THR A 208 -13.88 3.61 -6.40
CA THR A 208 -14.29 3.39 -5.02
C THR A 208 -14.73 1.93 -4.80
N MET A 209 -15.18 1.58 -3.58
CA MET A 209 -15.73 0.26 -3.29
C MET A 209 -17.07 -0.03 -4.00
N VAL A 210 -17.68 1.00 -4.62
CA VAL A 210 -18.88 0.89 -5.45
C VAL A 210 -18.54 1.39 -6.86
N GLN A 211 -18.64 0.53 -7.86
CA GLN A 211 -18.22 0.86 -9.23
C GLN A 211 -19.32 0.58 -10.24
N PHE A 212 -19.57 1.52 -11.15
CA PHE A 212 -20.57 1.37 -12.21
C PHE A 212 -19.89 0.98 -13.53
N VAL A 213 -20.25 -0.19 -14.04
CA VAL A 213 -19.61 -0.80 -15.22
C VAL A 213 -20.60 -0.88 -16.36
N LYS A 214 -20.31 -0.15 -17.46
CA LYS A 214 -21.22 -0.01 -18.61
C LYS A 214 -21.12 -1.15 -19.63
N VAL A 215 -19.98 -1.84 -19.69
CA VAL A 215 -19.71 -2.97 -20.61
C VAL A 215 -18.73 -3.96 -19.96
N PRO A 216 -18.68 -5.23 -20.40
CA PRO A 216 -17.72 -6.21 -19.88
C PRO A 216 -16.27 -5.68 -19.90
N SER A 217 -15.56 -5.89 -18.80
CA SER A 217 -14.19 -5.40 -18.59
C SER A 217 -13.43 -6.29 -17.61
N CYS A 218 -12.13 -6.47 -17.87
CA CYS A 218 -11.18 -7.19 -16.99
C CYS A 218 -10.31 -6.25 -16.16
N SER A 219 -10.71 -4.99 -16.05
CA SER A 219 -9.93 -3.95 -15.39
C SER A 219 -10.74 -3.27 -14.28
N ILE A 220 -11.67 -4.01 -13.68
CA ILE A 220 -12.44 -3.55 -12.51
C ILE A 220 -11.60 -3.88 -11.27
N ASN A 221 -10.70 -2.96 -10.93
CA ASN A 221 -9.75 -3.17 -9.83
C ASN A 221 -10.19 -2.42 -8.58
N LEU A 222 -9.78 -2.93 -7.43
CA LEU A 222 -9.85 -2.23 -6.15
C LEU A 222 -8.45 -2.24 -5.54
N GLY A 223 -8.02 -1.12 -4.97
CA GLY A 223 -6.78 -1.06 -4.20
C GLY A 223 -7.09 -0.80 -2.75
N LEU A 224 -6.28 -1.42 -1.92
CA LEU A 224 -6.37 -1.38 -0.48
C LEU A 224 -5.03 -0.87 0.06
N ILE A 225 -5.08 -0.05 1.10
CA ILE A 225 -3.87 0.38 1.80
C ILE A 225 -3.62 -0.54 2.98
N ASP A 226 -2.40 -1.05 3.08
CA ASP A 226 -1.86 -1.62 4.32
C ASP A 226 -1.04 -0.55 5.05
N GLU A 227 -1.43 -0.19 6.28
CA GLU A 227 -0.71 0.83 7.06
C GLU A 227 0.74 0.45 7.33
N ILE A 228 0.99 -0.85 7.56
CA ILE A 228 2.33 -1.36 7.83
C ILE A 228 3.17 -1.26 6.55
N GLY A 229 2.63 -1.76 5.44
CA GLY A 229 3.27 -1.71 4.13
C GLY A 229 3.41 -0.32 3.50
N TYR A 230 2.60 0.67 3.88
CA TYR A 230 2.56 1.97 3.21
C TYR A 230 3.95 2.63 3.10
N CYS A 231 4.29 3.10 1.90
CA CYS A 231 5.53 3.79 1.62
C CYS A 231 5.35 4.81 0.48
N GLU A 232 5.66 6.07 0.74
CA GLU A 232 5.58 7.13 -0.26
C GLU A 232 6.51 6.90 -1.46
N ASN A 233 6.36 7.69 -2.53
CA ASN A 233 7.14 7.49 -3.76
C ASN A 233 8.64 7.79 -3.64
N ASN A 234 9.04 8.67 -2.72
CA ASN A 234 10.44 9.06 -2.53
C ASN A 234 10.81 9.11 -1.04
N PRO A 235 10.79 7.95 -0.35
CA PRO A 235 11.13 7.90 1.06
C PRO A 235 12.61 8.22 1.26
N LYS A 236 12.99 8.48 2.50
CA LYS A 236 14.41 8.45 2.87
C LYS A 236 14.85 7.01 3.04
N PHE A 237 16.14 6.73 2.91
CA PHE A 237 16.75 5.54 3.46
C PHE A 237 17.98 5.92 4.26
N VAL A 238 18.31 5.12 5.27
CA VAL A 238 19.46 5.33 6.15
C VAL A 238 20.44 4.18 5.99
N THR A 239 21.73 4.47 6.09
CA THR A 239 22.77 3.42 6.03
C THR A 239 23.97 3.80 6.89
N THR A 240 24.70 2.79 7.35
CA THR A 240 25.88 2.92 8.19
C THR A 240 27.15 3.09 7.37
N ILE A 241 28.14 3.78 7.94
CA ILE A 241 29.42 4.01 7.30
C ILE A 241 30.56 3.71 8.29
N PHE A 242 31.51 2.87 7.86
CA PHE A 242 32.64 2.51 8.69
C PHE A 242 33.75 3.57 8.68
N ARG A 243 34.29 3.82 9.89
CA ARG A 243 35.38 4.74 10.17
C ARG A 243 36.46 4.06 10.99
N ASN A 244 37.70 4.45 10.75
CA ASN A 244 38.86 3.79 11.33
C ASN A 244 39.25 4.46 12.67
N GLY A 245 40.01 3.74 13.49
CA GLY A 245 40.63 4.25 14.72
C GLY A 245 39.70 4.40 15.92
N ASP A 246 40.25 4.96 17.00
CA ASP A 246 39.53 5.22 18.25
C ASP A 246 38.83 6.59 18.19
N PRO A 247 37.48 6.64 18.17
CA PRO A 247 36.75 7.89 18.06
C PRO A 247 36.54 8.63 19.39
N LEU A 248 36.77 7.98 20.54
CA LEU A 248 36.37 8.50 21.86
C LEU A 248 37.31 9.55 22.48
N PRO A 249 38.66 9.46 22.33
CA PRO A 249 39.56 10.44 22.93
C PRO A 249 39.27 11.87 22.44
N SER A 250 39.34 12.84 23.36
CA SER A 250 39.22 14.26 23.01
C SER A 250 40.28 14.65 21.97
N GLY A 251 39.86 15.29 20.89
CA GLY A 251 40.73 15.65 19.77
C GLY A 251 41.04 14.51 18.80
N SER A 252 40.38 13.35 18.92
CA SER A 252 40.45 12.29 17.91
C SER A 252 40.07 12.82 16.54
N ILE A 253 40.91 12.53 15.53
CA ILE A 253 40.65 12.94 14.14
C ILE A 253 39.47 12.19 13.53
N TYR A 254 39.06 11.08 14.16
CA TYR A 254 37.97 10.24 13.71
C TYR A 254 36.63 10.61 14.35
N GLY A 255 36.66 11.26 15.52
CA GLY A 255 35.48 11.49 16.34
C GLY A 255 34.34 12.21 15.62
N ASN A 256 34.64 13.19 14.76
CA ASN A 256 33.64 14.00 14.04
C ASN A 256 33.23 13.44 12.65
N LEU A 257 33.75 12.27 12.28
CA LEU A 257 33.42 11.63 11.01
C LEU A 257 32.04 10.98 11.11
N ASP A 258 31.28 11.05 10.02
CA ASP A 258 29.97 10.43 9.87
C ASP A 258 30.05 8.90 9.93
N VAL A 259 29.13 8.31 10.69
CA VAL A 259 28.92 6.84 10.77
C VAL A 259 27.49 6.43 10.45
N LEU A 260 26.56 7.39 10.38
CA LEU A 260 25.17 7.20 9.98
C LEU A 260 24.74 8.36 9.08
N ARG A 261 24.15 8.05 7.92
CA ARG A 261 23.61 9.06 6.99
C ARG A 261 22.28 8.60 6.41
N TYR A 262 21.43 9.56 6.05
CA TYR A 262 20.28 9.29 5.18
C TYR A 262 20.42 9.93 3.80
N TYR A 263 19.72 9.35 2.84
CA TYR A 263 19.59 9.79 1.45
C TYR A 263 18.12 9.70 1.04
N HIS A 264 17.72 10.33 -0.06
CA HIS A 264 16.40 10.08 -0.66
C HIS A 264 16.47 8.95 -1.69
N TYR A 265 15.46 8.08 -1.71
CA TYR A 265 15.44 6.86 -2.53
C TYR A 265 15.57 7.12 -4.04
N ASN A 266 14.94 8.20 -4.55
CA ASN A 266 14.99 8.57 -5.96
C ASN A 266 16.21 9.43 -6.32
N GLU A 267 17.15 9.65 -5.40
CA GLU A 267 18.42 10.28 -5.75
C GLU A 267 19.20 9.41 -6.74
N ASN A 268 19.80 10.05 -7.73
CA ASN A 268 20.73 9.39 -8.65
C ASN A 268 22.00 10.24 -8.76
N THR A 269 23.07 9.77 -8.11
CA THR A 269 24.33 10.51 -8.01
C THR A 269 25.42 9.78 -8.76
N LEU A 270 25.36 9.87 -10.09
CA LEU A 270 26.40 9.34 -10.99
C LEU A 270 27.72 10.11 -10.91
N SER A 271 27.77 11.27 -10.26
CA SER A 271 28.96 12.15 -10.23
C SER A 271 29.13 12.99 -8.95
N ALA A 272 28.17 12.99 -8.02
CA ALA A 272 28.28 13.74 -6.77
C ALA A 272 28.97 12.89 -5.72
N VAL A 273 30.05 13.42 -5.15
CA VAL A 273 30.82 12.77 -4.09
C VAL A 273 30.37 13.39 -2.76
N ASN A 274 29.98 12.56 -1.78
CA ASN A 274 29.41 12.96 -0.48
C ASN A 274 27.94 13.40 -0.55
N ALA A 275 27.10 12.63 -1.24
CA ALA A 275 25.65 12.76 -1.14
C ALA A 275 25.17 12.45 0.29
N GLY A 276 23.90 12.79 0.59
CA GLY A 276 23.25 12.42 1.85
C GLY A 276 23.59 13.28 3.07
N THR A 277 22.69 13.24 4.05
CA THR A 277 22.72 14.04 5.27
C THR A 277 23.28 13.23 6.43
N LYS A 278 24.26 13.80 7.15
CA LYS A 278 24.86 13.19 8.33
C LYS A 278 23.88 13.19 9.51
N LEU A 279 23.71 12.04 10.15
CA LEU A 279 22.89 11.86 11.35
C LEU A 279 23.75 11.73 12.61
N ALA A 280 24.80 10.90 12.57
CA ALA A 280 25.66 10.64 13.73
C ALA A 280 27.15 10.69 13.38
N ASN A 281 27.95 11.11 14.36
CA ASN A 281 29.41 11.06 14.32
C ASN A 281 29.97 9.81 15.01
N ALA A 282 31.21 9.44 14.68
CA ALA A 282 31.89 8.28 15.25
C ALA A 282 32.11 8.39 16.76
N ASN A 283 32.30 9.59 17.32
CA ASN A 283 32.39 9.76 18.79
C ASN A 283 31.05 9.56 19.51
N GLN A 284 29.94 9.61 18.78
CA GLN A 284 28.61 9.33 19.31
C GLN A 284 28.31 7.84 19.27
N PHE A 285 28.52 7.17 18.12
CA PHE A 285 28.04 5.79 17.89
C PHE A 285 29.18 4.77 17.65
N GLY A 286 30.36 5.21 17.20
CA GLY A 286 31.45 4.32 16.78
C GLY A 286 31.10 3.46 15.56
N ALA A 287 31.65 2.25 15.50
CA ALA A 287 31.36 1.27 14.47
C ALA A 287 29.99 0.61 14.67
N ILE A 288 29.05 0.85 13.76
CA ILE A 288 27.70 0.31 13.77
C ILE A 288 27.39 -0.47 12.49
N TRP A 289 26.62 -1.56 12.58
CA TRP A 289 26.12 -2.32 11.42
C TRP A 289 24.61 -2.24 11.35
N GLY A 290 23.91 -2.93 12.27
CA GLY A 290 22.48 -3.19 12.14
C GLY A 290 21.67 -1.92 12.30
N VAL A 291 20.60 -1.80 11.51
CA VAL A 291 19.70 -0.66 11.51
C VAL A 291 18.26 -1.14 11.53
N ALA A 292 17.44 -0.63 12.45
CA ALA A 292 16.01 -0.90 12.49
C ALA A 292 15.22 0.41 12.57
N TYR A 293 14.07 0.48 11.92
CA TYR A 293 13.27 1.71 11.85
C TYR A 293 11.90 1.56 12.51
N ASP A 294 11.69 2.31 13.60
CA ASP A 294 10.37 2.51 14.19
C ASP A 294 9.59 3.55 13.37
N LYS A 295 8.79 3.04 12.44
CA LYS A 295 7.92 3.83 11.57
C LYS A 295 6.93 4.71 12.33
N LYS A 296 6.36 4.23 13.44
CA LYS A 296 5.31 4.95 14.19
C LYS A 296 5.87 6.17 14.92
N ARG A 297 7.09 6.06 15.45
CA ARG A 297 7.73 7.13 16.22
C ARG A 297 8.80 7.90 15.44
N ASN A 298 9.03 7.52 14.18
CA ASN A 298 10.03 8.10 13.30
C ASN A 298 11.44 8.07 13.92
N LYS A 299 11.84 6.88 14.42
CA LYS A 299 13.13 6.65 15.10
C LYS A 299 13.92 5.54 14.43
N VAL A 300 15.23 5.75 14.30
CA VAL A 300 16.17 4.74 13.78
C VAL A 300 17.03 4.22 14.92
N TYR A 301 17.04 2.91 15.12
CA TYR A 301 17.96 2.22 16.02
C TYR A 301 19.17 1.72 15.25
N SER A 302 20.34 1.78 15.88
CA SER A 302 21.56 1.24 15.28
C SER A 302 22.39 0.46 16.31
N SER A 303 22.88 -0.71 15.93
CA SER A 303 23.66 -1.58 16.82
C SER A 303 25.16 -1.53 16.52
N THR A 304 25.96 -1.64 17.58
CA THR A 304 27.42 -1.76 17.50
C THR A 304 27.82 -3.05 16.79
N VAL A 305 28.87 -2.99 15.97
CA VAL A 305 29.46 -4.17 15.34
C VAL A 305 30.96 -4.26 15.64
N VAL A 306 31.43 -5.48 15.85
CA VAL A 306 32.87 -5.75 15.96
C VAL A 306 33.49 -5.78 14.57
N ARG A 307 34.42 -4.85 14.32
CA ARG A 307 35.13 -4.70 13.06
C ARG A 307 36.59 -4.33 13.29
N HIS A 308 37.49 -4.95 12.54
CA HIS A 308 38.93 -4.68 12.62
C HIS A 308 39.23 -3.20 12.34
N GLY A 309 40.11 -2.62 13.17
CA GLY A 309 40.58 -1.25 13.03
C GLY A 309 39.51 -0.17 13.25
N SER A 310 38.27 -0.54 13.63
CA SER A 310 37.16 0.39 13.84
C SER A 310 36.74 0.40 15.33
N GLY A 311 36.76 1.58 15.95
CA GLY A 311 36.50 1.73 17.37
C GLY A 311 35.02 1.77 17.75
N PHE A 312 34.71 1.29 18.94
CA PHE A 312 33.38 1.39 19.56
C PHE A 312 33.05 2.82 19.98
N GLY A 313 31.75 3.11 20.02
CA GLY A 313 31.22 4.31 20.64
C GLY A 313 31.17 4.21 22.16
N PRO A 314 30.53 5.17 22.84
CA PRO A 314 30.49 5.26 24.31
C PRO A 314 29.84 4.06 25.01
N LEU A 315 28.96 3.31 24.33
CA LEU A 315 28.27 2.15 24.89
C LEU A 315 29.02 0.82 24.70
N GLY A 316 30.21 0.83 24.10
CA GLY A 316 31.00 -0.39 23.95
C GLY A 316 30.36 -1.44 23.03
N ILE A 317 30.72 -2.71 23.23
CA ILE A 317 30.36 -3.83 22.34
C ILE A 317 28.85 -4.15 22.34
N GLY A 318 28.15 -3.89 23.45
CA GLY A 318 26.71 -4.10 23.61
C GLY A 318 25.85 -2.90 23.23
N GLY A 319 26.43 -1.86 22.63
CA GLY A 319 25.74 -0.59 22.40
C GLY A 319 24.67 -0.62 21.31
N ILE A 320 23.47 -0.19 21.67
CA ILE A 320 22.37 0.22 20.78
C ILE A 320 22.19 1.73 20.93
N TYR A 321 22.08 2.42 19.80
CA TYR A 321 21.90 3.86 19.72
C TYR A 321 20.56 4.19 19.03
N VAL A 322 20.05 5.40 19.26
CA VAL A 322 18.80 5.86 18.64
C VAL A 322 18.99 7.22 17.98
N THR A 323 18.35 7.41 16.83
CA THR A 323 18.27 8.67 16.12
C THR A 323 16.80 9.04 15.93
N ASP A 324 16.40 10.18 16.47
CA ASP A 324 15.09 10.79 16.20
C ASP A 324 15.14 11.48 14.83
N MET A 325 14.38 10.98 13.86
CA MET A 325 14.42 11.47 12.47
C MET A 325 13.57 12.74 12.27
N THR A 326 12.79 13.14 13.27
CA THR A 326 12.06 14.42 13.26
C THR A 326 13.01 15.57 13.56
N THR A 327 13.91 15.37 14.52
CA THR A 327 14.91 16.37 14.94
C THR A 327 16.31 16.13 14.36
N ASN A 328 16.54 14.97 13.74
CA ASN A 328 17.86 14.44 13.36
C ASN A 328 18.85 14.39 14.54
N THR A 329 18.36 14.04 15.72
CA THR A 329 19.18 13.97 16.95
C THR A 329 19.56 12.54 17.27
N SER A 330 20.86 12.28 17.37
CA SER A 330 21.43 10.96 17.66
C SER A 330 21.97 10.87 19.09
N THR A 331 21.53 9.87 19.86
CA THR A 331 21.91 9.65 21.27
C THR A 331 22.18 8.18 21.59
N PRO A 332 23.04 7.88 22.59
CA PRO A 332 23.08 6.57 23.23
C PRO A 332 21.68 6.15 23.71
N PHE A 333 21.33 4.87 23.54
CA PHE A 333 20.05 4.33 23.99
C PHE A 333 20.25 3.27 25.08
N LEU A 334 20.94 2.17 24.76
CA LEU A 334 21.03 1.00 25.65
C LEU A 334 22.36 0.26 25.45
N ASP A 335 23.04 -0.07 26.53
CA ASP A 335 24.07 -1.13 26.53
C ASP A 335 23.41 -2.42 27.02
N VAL A 336 23.31 -3.42 26.14
CA VAL A 336 22.61 -4.67 26.45
C VAL A 336 23.30 -5.50 27.54
N GLU A 337 24.59 -5.28 27.81
CA GLU A 337 25.31 -5.94 28.91
C GLU A 337 24.73 -5.52 30.27
N THR A 338 24.20 -4.30 30.38
CA THR A 338 23.53 -3.81 31.58
C THR A 338 22.22 -4.55 31.90
N LEU A 339 21.65 -5.23 30.89
CA LEU A 339 20.48 -6.10 31.06
C LEU A 339 20.87 -7.55 31.39
N GLY A 340 22.17 -7.84 31.54
CA GLY A 340 22.69 -9.18 31.77
C GLY A 340 22.84 -10.02 30.50
N ILE A 341 22.84 -9.40 29.31
CA ILE A 341 23.06 -10.10 28.05
C ILE A 341 24.55 -10.11 27.71
N ASP A 342 25.17 -11.29 27.74
CA ASP A 342 26.58 -11.48 27.39
C ASP A 342 26.73 -11.51 25.86
N VAL A 343 27.37 -10.48 25.29
CA VAL A 343 27.68 -10.37 23.86
C VAL A 343 29.13 -10.73 23.55
N GLY A 344 29.87 -11.29 24.51
CA GLY A 344 31.27 -11.65 24.37
C GLY A 344 32.24 -10.50 24.67
N ASP A 345 33.55 -10.75 24.52
CA ASP A 345 34.60 -9.83 24.93
C ASP A 345 35.72 -9.73 23.87
N ILE A 346 36.10 -8.49 23.55
CA ILE A 346 37.23 -8.13 22.69
C ILE A 346 38.03 -6.94 23.24
N GLY A 347 37.76 -6.52 24.48
CA GLY A 347 38.31 -5.31 25.07
C GLY A 347 37.82 -4.01 24.43
N ASN A 348 38.08 -2.90 25.13
CA ASN A 348 37.79 -1.56 24.62
C ASN A 348 38.80 -1.10 23.54
N ASN A 349 38.57 0.08 22.95
CA ASN A 349 39.42 0.63 21.88
C ASN A 349 40.90 0.70 22.25
N SER A 350 41.23 1.04 23.50
CA SER A 350 42.62 1.12 23.98
C SER A 350 43.25 -0.27 24.13
N VAL A 351 42.51 -1.26 24.64
CA VAL A 351 42.99 -2.64 24.78
C VAL A 351 43.27 -3.26 23.42
N ARG A 352 42.43 -2.94 22.43
CA ARG A 352 42.60 -3.31 21.02
C ARG A 352 43.75 -2.57 20.32
N GLY A 353 44.34 -1.57 20.97
CA GLY A 353 45.45 -0.80 20.41
C GLY A 353 45.02 0.11 19.26
N LEU A 354 43.78 0.61 19.27
CA LEU A 354 43.30 1.57 18.29
C LEU A 354 43.82 2.97 18.62
N PHE A 355 44.26 3.71 17.60
CA PHE A 355 44.81 5.05 17.75
C PHE A 355 43.80 6.12 17.34
N SER A 356 43.92 7.33 17.89
CA SER A 356 43.05 8.48 17.59
C SER A 356 43.65 9.50 16.59
N ASN A 357 44.82 9.19 16.02
CA ASN A 357 45.69 10.16 15.34
C ASN A 357 46.16 9.75 13.92
N GLY A 358 45.49 8.79 13.26
CA GLY A 358 45.87 8.35 11.91
C GLY A 358 46.76 7.11 11.85
N ASN A 359 47.31 6.66 12.98
CA ASN A 359 48.18 5.48 13.01
C ASN A 359 47.40 4.18 12.73
N LEU A 360 48.00 3.28 11.97
CA LEU A 360 47.47 1.94 11.72
C LEU A 360 47.58 1.07 12.97
N SER A 361 46.61 0.18 13.18
CA SER A 361 46.62 -0.79 14.26
C SER A 361 46.78 -2.21 13.74
N GLN A 362 47.27 -3.10 14.59
CA GLN A 362 47.28 -4.55 14.33
C GLN A 362 46.00 -5.24 14.83
N ASP A 363 45.33 -4.62 15.82
CA ASP A 363 44.03 -5.03 16.38
C ASP A 363 43.86 -6.56 16.49
N LEU A 364 44.83 -7.20 17.14
CA LEU A 364 45.11 -8.64 16.97
C LEU A 364 43.94 -9.56 17.32
N ASP A 365 43.11 -9.16 18.28
CA ASP A 365 42.03 -10.00 18.79
C ASP A 365 40.85 -10.09 17.81
N THR A 366 40.68 -9.09 16.94
CA THR A 366 39.57 -9.06 15.96
C THR A 366 39.67 -10.11 14.86
N TRP A 367 40.87 -10.54 14.47
CA TRP A 367 41.05 -11.54 13.42
C TRP A 367 40.21 -12.80 13.67
N ALA A 368 40.28 -13.33 14.89
CA ALA A 368 39.53 -14.54 15.26
C ALA A 368 38.08 -14.24 15.69
N LYS A 369 37.79 -13.03 16.16
CA LYS A 369 36.55 -12.69 16.88
C LYS A 369 35.51 -11.90 16.08
N VAL A 370 35.89 -11.20 15.01
CA VAL A 370 34.89 -10.51 14.17
C VAL A 370 33.88 -11.49 13.64
N CYS A 371 32.63 -11.06 13.65
CA CYS A 371 31.46 -11.85 13.30
C CYS A 371 31.19 -13.07 14.20
N LYS A 372 31.75 -13.06 15.42
CA LYS A 372 31.50 -14.06 16.47
C LYS A 372 31.26 -13.45 17.85
N GLN A 373 31.36 -12.13 17.99
CA GLN A 373 31.17 -11.37 19.21
C GLN A 373 30.35 -10.12 18.84
N GLY A 374 29.61 -9.60 19.81
CA GLY A 374 28.75 -8.44 19.63
C GLY A 374 27.39 -8.78 19.04
N ILE A 375 26.79 -7.76 18.43
CA ILE A 375 25.44 -7.79 17.87
C ILE A 375 25.53 -7.96 16.33
N GLY A 376 24.67 -8.80 15.78
CA GLY A 376 24.48 -9.00 14.33
C GLY A 376 23.36 -8.12 13.78
N GLY A 377 22.48 -8.71 12.96
CA GLY A 377 21.26 -8.05 12.49
C GLY A 377 20.33 -7.67 13.64
N ILE A 378 19.63 -6.56 13.46
CA ILE A 378 18.58 -6.07 14.36
C ILE A 378 17.32 -5.80 13.55
N ASP A 379 16.16 -5.98 14.16
CA ASP A 379 14.90 -5.57 13.55
C ASP A 379 13.90 -5.16 14.63
N ILE A 380 12.83 -4.48 14.25
CA ILE A 380 11.78 -4.01 15.14
C ILE A 380 10.42 -4.49 14.63
N ASP A 381 9.50 -4.83 15.52
CA ASP A 381 8.14 -5.15 15.06
C ASP A 381 7.43 -3.89 14.52
N PRO A 382 6.43 -4.03 13.63
CA PRO A 382 5.72 -2.91 13.03
C PRO A 382 5.00 -1.97 14.00
N ASN A 383 4.73 -2.40 15.24
CA ASN A 383 4.15 -1.56 16.28
C ASN A 383 5.21 -0.78 17.08
N GLY A 384 6.49 -1.11 16.88
CA GLY A 384 7.61 -0.52 17.59
C GLY A 384 7.60 -0.85 19.08
N GLU A 385 7.08 -2.02 19.47
CA GLU A 385 6.93 -2.46 20.87
C GLU A 385 8.13 -3.29 21.34
N ALA A 386 8.91 -3.86 20.43
CA ALA A 386 10.05 -4.69 20.72
C ALA A 386 11.11 -4.60 19.62
N ILE A 387 12.36 -4.45 20.05
CA ILE A 387 13.53 -4.64 19.19
C ILE A 387 14.06 -6.07 19.37
N TYR A 388 14.45 -6.67 18.26
CA TYR A 388 15.05 -8.00 18.19
C TYR A 388 16.49 -7.86 17.70
N PHE A 389 17.38 -8.71 18.19
CA PHE A 389 18.73 -8.77 17.66
C PHE A 389 19.36 -10.16 17.75
N THR A 390 20.26 -10.43 16.81
CA THR A 390 21.10 -11.62 16.84
C THR A 390 22.31 -11.38 17.73
N ASN A 391 22.48 -12.18 18.78
CA ASN A 391 23.71 -12.20 19.57
C ASN A 391 24.71 -13.18 18.92
N LEU A 392 25.85 -12.66 18.46
CA LEU A 392 26.84 -13.42 17.72
C LEU A 392 27.68 -14.35 18.61
N PHE A 393 27.74 -14.07 19.92
CA PHE A 393 28.53 -14.83 20.88
C PHE A 393 27.79 -16.08 21.36
N ASP A 394 26.60 -15.90 21.93
CA ASP A 394 25.82 -17.00 22.49
C ASP A 394 24.86 -17.65 21.48
N LYS A 395 24.79 -17.08 20.26
CA LYS A 395 23.99 -17.55 19.12
C LYS A 395 22.49 -17.60 19.41
N LYS A 396 21.95 -16.66 20.19
CA LYS A 396 20.51 -16.51 20.44
C LYS A 396 19.93 -15.29 19.75
N ILE A 397 18.60 -15.28 19.60
CA ILE A 397 17.86 -14.07 19.21
C ILE A 397 17.23 -13.49 20.47
N TYR A 398 17.62 -12.27 20.81
CA TYR A 398 17.05 -11.56 21.96
C TYR A 398 15.90 -10.67 21.50
N LYS A 399 14.89 -10.55 22.37
CA LYS A 399 13.77 -9.61 22.27
C LYS A 399 13.86 -8.69 23.47
N ILE A 400 13.86 -7.38 23.23
CA ILE A 400 13.80 -6.35 24.27
C ILE A 400 12.50 -5.58 24.06
N LEU A 401 11.61 -5.61 25.05
CA LEU A 401 10.43 -4.76 25.05
C LEU A 401 10.83 -3.31 25.21
N LEU A 402 10.21 -2.45 24.41
CA LEU A 402 10.38 -1.01 24.47
C LEU A 402 9.16 -0.39 25.17
N ASP A 403 9.34 0.77 25.79
CA ASP A 403 8.25 1.49 26.42
C ASP A 403 7.32 2.16 25.39
N ALA A 404 6.14 2.62 25.79
CA ALA A 404 5.15 3.13 24.84
C ALA A 404 5.67 4.32 23.97
N ASP A 405 6.63 5.09 24.48
CA ASP A 405 7.21 6.25 23.80
C ASP A 405 8.61 6.00 23.21
N ASN A 406 9.16 4.80 23.41
CA ASN A 406 10.52 4.43 23.03
C ASN A 406 11.55 5.48 23.49
N ASN A 407 11.37 5.97 24.72
CA ASN A 407 12.04 7.17 25.18
C ASN A 407 13.42 6.80 25.76
N PRO A 408 14.52 7.40 25.27
CA PRO A 408 15.87 7.08 25.74
C PRO A 408 16.10 7.40 27.22
N THR A 409 15.19 8.12 27.88
CA THR A 409 15.25 8.39 29.34
C THR A 409 14.64 7.27 30.19
N THR A 410 13.83 6.40 29.59
CA THR A 410 13.17 5.24 30.20
C THR A 410 13.76 3.98 29.58
N ILE A 411 14.97 3.65 30.01
CA ILE A 411 15.76 2.54 29.46
C ILE A 411 15.12 1.20 29.88
N PRO A 412 15.00 0.22 28.96
CA PRO A 412 14.57 -1.14 29.28
C PRO A 412 15.36 -1.76 30.43
N THR A 413 14.75 -2.69 31.15
CA THR A 413 15.35 -3.42 32.26
C THR A 413 15.50 -4.90 31.94
N ALA A 414 16.18 -5.67 32.80
CA ALA A 414 16.30 -7.11 32.63
C ALA A 414 14.93 -7.85 32.63
N ALA A 415 13.86 -7.24 33.15
CA ALA A 415 12.51 -7.82 33.11
C ALA A 415 11.87 -7.73 31.72
N ASP A 416 12.37 -6.83 30.86
CA ASP A 416 11.87 -6.56 29.52
C ASP A 416 12.54 -7.45 28.46
N VAL A 417 13.45 -8.33 28.89
CA VAL A 417 14.26 -9.19 28.03
C VAL A 417 13.69 -10.60 27.99
N THR A 418 13.49 -11.11 26.77
CA THR A 418 13.28 -12.53 26.49
C THR A 418 14.19 -12.98 25.35
N PHE A 419 14.31 -14.28 25.11
CA PHE A 419 15.15 -14.78 24.02
C PHE A 419 14.59 -16.06 23.40
N TYR A 420 14.97 -16.29 22.15
CA TYR A 420 14.73 -17.49 21.40
C TYR A 420 16.04 -18.28 21.26
N ASN A 421 16.01 -19.55 21.67
CA ASN A 421 17.11 -20.47 21.42
C ASN A 421 16.93 -21.09 20.02
N ILE A 422 17.90 -20.89 19.14
CA ILE A 422 17.85 -21.37 17.75
C ILE A 422 18.62 -22.70 17.56
N GLY A 423 19.02 -23.36 18.65
CA GLY A 423 19.69 -24.66 18.60
C GLY A 423 21.20 -24.56 18.37
N ASN A 424 21.77 -25.62 17.80
CA ASN A 424 23.21 -25.75 17.56
C ASN A 424 23.47 -26.40 16.18
N GLU A 425 24.73 -26.63 15.84
CA GLU A 425 25.15 -27.22 14.57
C GLU A 425 24.40 -28.53 14.24
N ALA A 426 24.13 -29.37 15.24
CA ALA A 426 23.43 -30.63 15.04
C ALA A 426 21.94 -30.44 14.69
N THR A 427 21.30 -29.38 15.18
CA THR A 427 19.91 -29.00 14.82
C THR A 427 19.75 -28.84 13.31
N TYR A 428 20.76 -28.27 12.65
CA TYR A 428 20.76 -28.00 11.21
C TYR A 428 21.44 -29.10 10.37
N GLY A 429 21.93 -30.16 11.02
CA GLY A 429 22.70 -31.22 10.36
C GLY A 429 24.01 -30.73 9.77
N TYR A 430 24.60 -29.67 10.33
CA TYR A 430 25.86 -29.11 9.85
C TYR A 430 27.04 -30.01 10.21
N THR A 431 27.93 -30.22 9.24
CA THR A 431 29.18 -30.96 9.37
C THR A 431 30.34 -30.06 9.02
N GLY A 432 31.52 -30.33 9.60
CA GLY A 432 32.75 -29.65 9.19
C GLY A 432 32.85 -28.16 9.53
N GLY A 433 31.87 -27.55 10.19
CA GLY A 433 31.90 -26.14 10.56
C GLY A 433 31.05 -25.83 11.79
N ASN A 434 30.94 -24.54 12.08
CA ASN A 434 30.13 -23.99 13.16
C ASN A 434 29.00 -23.13 12.58
N MET A 435 27.87 -23.07 13.28
CA MET A 435 26.77 -22.21 12.88
C MET A 435 27.09 -20.75 13.20
N ARG A 436 26.77 -19.85 12.27
CA ARG A 436 26.95 -18.40 12.37
C ARG A 436 25.63 -17.70 12.03
N PRO A 437 24.78 -17.41 13.03
CA PRO A 437 23.61 -16.57 12.82
C PRO A 437 24.02 -15.11 12.65
N TRP A 438 23.36 -14.36 11.77
CA TRP A 438 23.55 -12.91 11.66
C TRP A 438 22.26 -12.20 11.23
N ALA A 439 21.80 -12.41 10.00
CA ALA A 439 20.62 -11.74 9.44
C ALA A 439 19.38 -11.99 10.30
N LEU A 440 18.54 -10.97 10.43
CA LEU A 440 17.32 -11.02 11.22
C LEU A 440 16.26 -10.14 10.57
N LYS A 441 15.12 -10.73 10.22
CA LYS A 441 13.96 -9.99 9.68
C LYS A 441 12.68 -10.38 10.40
N TYR A 442 11.95 -9.40 10.92
CA TYR A 442 10.56 -9.54 11.30
C TYR A 442 9.69 -9.43 10.04
N TYR A 443 8.87 -10.45 9.80
CA TYR A 443 7.93 -10.44 8.69
C TYR A 443 6.71 -11.29 9.02
N ASN A 444 5.50 -10.71 8.88
CA ASN A 444 4.22 -11.39 9.13
C ASN A 444 4.18 -12.18 10.45
N GLU A 445 4.48 -11.52 11.58
CA GLU A 445 4.47 -12.14 12.93
C GLU A 445 5.47 -13.29 13.11
N ASN A 446 6.49 -13.35 12.27
CA ASN A 446 7.57 -14.33 12.35
C ASN A 446 8.92 -13.63 12.32
N LEU A 447 9.91 -14.21 12.99
CA LEU A 447 11.32 -13.85 12.83
C LEU A 447 11.98 -14.81 11.84
N TYR A 448 12.74 -14.27 10.91
CA TYR A 448 13.54 -15.01 9.95
C TYR A 448 15.02 -14.77 10.25
N VAL A 449 15.73 -15.85 10.59
CA VAL A 449 17.13 -15.81 11.01
C VAL A 449 18.00 -16.45 9.94
N GLY A 450 18.95 -15.69 9.41
CA GLY A 450 19.95 -16.19 8.47
C GLY A 450 21.13 -16.83 9.18
N ILE A 451 21.50 -18.06 8.77
CA ILE A 451 22.52 -18.88 9.43
C ILE A 451 23.46 -19.47 8.38
N ILE A 452 24.77 -19.37 8.64
CA ILE A 452 25.83 -20.00 7.83
C ILE A 452 26.47 -21.18 8.56
N ASN A 453 26.72 -22.29 7.85
CA ASN A 453 27.76 -23.25 8.25
C ASN A 453 29.09 -22.79 7.69
N ASP A 454 30.02 -22.42 8.58
CA ASP A 454 31.25 -21.72 8.19
C ASP A 454 32.36 -22.62 7.64
N ALA A 455 32.19 -23.94 7.70
CA ALA A 455 33.18 -24.95 7.30
C ALA A 455 34.58 -24.82 7.95
N THR A 456 34.70 -24.09 9.07
CA THR A 456 36.00 -23.80 9.72
C THR A 456 36.76 -25.07 10.10
N ASN A 457 36.05 -26.12 10.52
CA ASN A 457 36.66 -27.32 11.08
C ASN A 457 37.17 -28.28 9.99
N SER A 458 36.50 -28.35 8.84
CA SER A 458 36.87 -29.24 7.73
C SER A 458 37.73 -28.55 6.68
N GLN A 459 37.65 -27.22 6.57
CA GLN A 459 38.24 -26.43 5.49
C GLN A 459 37.83 -26.93 4.10
N ASN A 460 36.64 -27.54 4.00
CA ASN A 460 36.08 -28.03 2.75
C ASN A 460 34.94 -27.12 2.29
N LYS A 461 35.07 -26.54 1.08
CA LYS A 461 34.00 -25.72 0.47
C LYS A 461 32.65 -26.44 0.38
N GLY A 462 32.67 -27.78 0.27
CA GLY A 462 31.46 -28.59 0.23
C GLY A 462 30.59 -28.53 1.49
N ASP A 463 31.18 -28.15 2.64
CA ASP A 463 30.44 -28.01 3.90
C ASP A 463 29.79 -26.62 4.05
N LEU A 464 30.17 -25.62 3.23
CA LEU A 464 29.58 -24.28 3.30
C LEU A 464 28.11 -24.30 2.93
N ARG A 465 27.27 -23.71 3.80
CA ARG A 465 25.82 -23.77 3.66
C ARG A 465 25.15 -22.54 4.22
N ALA A 466 24.09 -22.09 3.57
CA ALA A 466 23.16 -21.11 4.11
C ALA A 466 21.86 -21.79 4.55
N SER A 467 21.23 -21.29 5.61
CA SER A 467 19.90 -21.71 6.04
C SER A 467 19.12 -20.54 6.62
N ILE A 468 17.80 -20.61 6.50
CA ILE A 468 16.88 -19.59 7.04
C ILE A 468 15.91 -20.29 7.98
N LEU A 469 15.95 -19.87 9.24
CA LEU A 469 15.05 -20.32 10.27
C LEU A 469 13.88 -19.34 10.42
N LYS A 470 12.65 -19.82 10.25
CA LYS A 470 11.42 -19.11 10.61
C LYS A 470 11.06 -19.45 12.05
N ILE A 471 10.81 -18.43 12.88
CA ILE A 471 10.33 -18.54 14.26
C ILE A 471 8.99 -17.83 14.35
N ASP A 472 7.93 -18.57 14.64
CA ASP A 472 6.63 -18.02 14.97
C ASP A 472 6.69 -17.40 16.37
N ILE A 473 6.50 -16.09 16.50
CA ILE A 473 6.75 -15.40 17.78
C ILE A 473 5.68 -15.67 18.83
N GLN A 474 4.48 -16.11 18.42
CA GLN A 474 3.36 -16.39 19.33
C GLN A 474 3.49 -17.78 19.93
N THR A 475 3.87 -18.77 19.12
CA THR A 475 3.94 -20.18 19.49
C THR A 475 5.37 -20.65 19.78
N ASN A 476 6.39 -19.87 19.40
CA ASN A 476 7.80 -20.26 19.39
C ASN A 476 8.08 -21.50 18.51
N THR A 477 7.27 -21.72 17.47
CA THR A 477 7.47 -22.83 16.54
C THR A 477 8.59 -22.48 15.57
N GLN A 478 9.58 -23.36 15.44
CA GLN A 478 10.79 -23.12 14.63
C GLN A 478 10.86 -24.06 13.44
N THR A 479 11.00 -23.52 12.22
CA THR A 479 11.07 -24.30 10.97
C THR A 479 12.17 -23.77 10.06
N THR A 480 13.02 -24.64 9.54
CA THR A 480 13.97 -24.25 8.48
C THR A 480 13.22 -24.18 7.14
N VAL A 481 13.08 -22.97 6.59
CA VAL A 481 12.27 -22.71 5.38
C VAL A 481 13.09 -22.64 4.10
N LEU A 482 14.40 -22.41 4.22
CA LEU A 482 15.37 -22.44 3.13
C LEU A 482 16.70 -23.01 3.60
N GLU A 483 17.35 -23.78 2.74
CA GLU A 483 18.70 -24.30 2.93
C GLU A 483 19.31 -24.65 1.57
N PHE A 484 20.57 -24.30 1.35
CA PHE A 484 21.30 -24.61 0.11
C PHE A 484 22.82 -24.51 0.30
N PRO A 485 23.63 -25.25 -0.49
CA PRO A 485 25.09 -25.18 -0.43
C PRO A 485 25.62 -23.88 -1.05
N LEU A 486 26.69 -23.34 -0.48
CA LEU A 486 27.37 -22.11 -0.96
C LEU A 486 28.62 -22.40 -1.80
N ASN A 487 28.68 -23.58 -2.40
CA ASN A 487 29.82 -24.05 -3.18
C ASN A 487 29.66 -23.84 -4.70
N TYR A 488 28.72 -22.96 -5.09
CA TYR A 488 28.54 -22.54 -6.47
C TYR A 488 29.67 -21.61 -6.91
N THR A 489 29.82 -21.46 -8.23
CA THR A 489 30.86 -20.60 -8.81
C THR A 489 30.46 -19.13 -8.65
N LYS A 490 31.38 -18.27 -8.23
CA LYS A 490 31.24 -16.82 -8.19
C LYS A 490 32.39 -16.14 -8.91
N GLY A 491 32.20 -14.88 -9.26
CA GLY A 491 33.25 -14.01 -9.77
C GLY A 491 34.40 -13.83 -8.79
N SER A 492 35.56 -13.45 -9.33
CA SER A 492 36.68 -13.00 -8.50
C SER A 492 36.44 -11.56 -8.04
N PRO A 493 36.68 -11.21 -6.76
CA PRO A 493 36.56 -9.83 -6.27
C PRO A 493 37.39 -8.81 -7.07
N HIS A 494 38.47 -9.25 -7.72
CA HIS A 494 39.26 -8.43 -8.63
C HIS A 494 39.89 -9.27 -9.76
N SER A 495 39.80 -8.80 -11.01
CA SER A 495 40.25 -9.50 -12.23
C SER A 495 41.74 -9.90 -12.27
N PHE A 496 42.60 -9.24 -11.49
CA PHE A 496 44.01 -9.64 -11.29
C PHE A 496 44.20 -10.99 -10.58
N TRP A 497 43.18 -11.48 -9.87
CA TRP A 497 43.18 -12.78 -9.21
C TRP A 497 41.98 -13.63 -9.65
N PRO A 498 41.94 -14.04 -10.93
CA PRO A 498 40.75 -14.70 -11.51
C PRO A 498 40.44 -16.07 -10.88
N ASN A 499 41.40 -16.67 -10.16
CA ASN A 499 41.25 -17.96 -9.50
C ASN A 499 40.70 -17.86 -8.06
N LEU A 500 40.49 -16.65 -7.53
CA LEU A 500 40.00 -16.41 -6.17
C LEU A 500 38.48 -16.15 -6.12
N GLY A 501 37.73 -16.70 -7.08
CA GLY A 501 36.27 -16.66 -7.07
C GLY A 501 35.64 -17.71 -6.16
N GLY A 502 34.39 -17.48 -5.76
CA GLY A 502 33.59 -18.35 -4.89
C GLY A 502 33.72 -18.00 -3.40
N PHE A 503 32.84 -18.58 -2.59
CA PHE A 503 32.97 -18.57 -1.13
C PHE A 503 33.99 -19.60 -0.64
N TYR A 504 34.60 -19.31 0.50
CA TYR A 504 35.63 -20.11 1.15
C TYR A 504 35.32 -20.37 2.63
N PRO A 505 35.80 -21.50 3.19
CA PRO A 505 35.69 -21.80 4.62
C PRO A 505 36.29 -20.71 5.49
N TRP A 506 35.71 -20.46 6.66
CA TRP A 506 36.23 -19.45 7.57
C TRP A 506 37.60 -19.84 8.14
N ILE A 507 38.46 -18.84 8.27
CA ILE A 507 39.81 -18.89 8.83
C ILE A 507 39.98 -17.67 9.74
N ASP A 508 40.55 -17.91 10.92
CA ASP A 508 40.66 -16.91 11.98
C ASP A 508 41.96 -16.12 11.99
N ASP A 509 42.96 -16.57 11.24
CA ASP A 509 44.23 -15.88 11.12
C ASP A 509 44.33 -15.06 9.82
N ASN A 510 45.35 -14.22 9.75
CA ASN A 510 45.70 -13.40 8.59
C ASN A 510 46.89 -13.97 7.81
N THR A 511 47.10 -15.29 7.86
CA THR A 511 48.26 -15.95 7.28
C THR A 511 47.92 -16.68 5.97
N GLY A 512 48.97 -17.18 5.31
CA GLY A 512 48.92 -18.19 4.24
C GLY A 512 47.86 -18.00 3.15
N PRO A 513 46.72 -18.70 3.22
CA PRO A 513 45.75 -18.79 2.12
C PRO A 513 45.04 -17.48 1.79
N LYS A 514 44.94 -16.53 2.72
CA LYS A 514 44.28 -15.24 2.46
C LYS A 514 45.17 -14.22 1.77
N ILE A 515 46.49 -14.32 1.95
CA ILE A 515 47.46 -13.32 1.46
C ILE A 515 47.68 -13.51 -0.03
N SER A 516 47.34 -12.47 -0.79
CA SER A 516 47.48 -12.38 -2.23
C SER A 516 48.44 -11.24 -2.59
N PRO A 517 49.72 -11.54 -2.90
CA PRO A 517 50.65 -10.53 -3.38
C PRO A 517 50.14 -9.90 -4.68
N HIS A 518 50.30 -8.58 -4.83
CA HIS A 518 49.90 -7.91 -6.06
C HIS A 518 50.75 -8.41 -7.24
N PRO A 519 50.13 -8.83 -8.37
CA PRO A 519 50.88 -9.40 -9.49
C PRO A 519 51.93 -8.47 -10.10
N LEU A 520 51.77 -7.16 -9.93
CA LEU A 520 52.68 -6.13 -10.46
C LEU A 520 53.49 -5.40 -9.38
N ASP A 521 53.22 -5.64 -8.09
CA ASP A 521 53.92 -4.98 -6.97
C ASP A 521 54.02 -5.94 -5.78
N ASN A 522 55.14 -6.66 -5.68
CA ASN A 522 55.35 -7.65 -4.63
C ASN A 522 55.43 -7.09 -3.20
N LYS A 523 55.40 -5.76 -3.02
CA LYS A 523 55.35 -5.11 -1.70
C LYS A 523 53.92 -4.82 -1.24
N ALA A 524 52.94 -4.83 -2.15
CA ALA A 524 51.54 -4.67 -1.82
C ALA A 524 50.89 -6.03 -1.56
N LEU A 525 50.32 -6.20 -0.36
CA LEU A 525 49.63 -7.42 0.04
C LEU A 525 48.12 -7.16 0.15
N PHE A 526 47.34 -8.02 -0.48
CA PHE A 526 45.88 -7.97 -0.43
C PHE A 526 45.34 -9.23 0.25
N LEU A 527 44.25 -9.08 1.00
CA LEU A 527 43.46 -10.16 1.56
C LEU A 527 42.22 -10.32 0.67
N ILE A 528 42.17 -11.44 -0.05
CA ILE A 528 41.08 -11.75 -1.00
C ILE A 528 40.69 -13.19 -0.74
N TYR A 529 39.66 -13.36 0.10
CA TYR A 529 39.22 -14.68 0.52
C TYR A 529 37.75 -14.62 0.95
N PRO A 530 36.79 -14.58 0.00
CA PRO A 530 35.39 -14.39 0.34
C PRO A 530 34.86 -15.42 1.33
N GLU A 531 34.56 -14.98 2.54
CA GLU A 531 34.06 -15.81 3.64
C GLU A 531 32.60 -15.45 3.92
N PRO A 532 31.63 -16.33 3.62
CA PRO A 532 30.24 -15.93 3.56
C PRO A 532 29.68 -15.61 4.95
N ILE A 533 28.97 -14.48 5.02
CA ILE A 533 28.03 -14.15 6.10
C ILE A 533 26.69 -13.83 5.42
N LEU A 534 25.61 -14.51 5.82
CA LEU A 534 24.26 -14.07 5.43
C LEU A 534 23.89 -12.91 6.34
N THR A 535 24.05 -11.69 5.84
CA THR A 535 23.91 -10.47 6.64
C THR A 535 22.52 -9.90 6.61
N GLU A 536 21.78 -10.03 5.49
CA GLU A 536 20.38 -9.58 5.45
C GLU A 536 19.39 -10.44 4.67
N ILE A 537 18.12 -10.29 5.05
CA ILE A 537 16.94 -10.95 4.49
C ILE A 537 15.85 -9.90 4.22
N GLU A 538 15.31 -9.88 3.01
CA GLU A 538 14.13 -9.08 2.68
C GLU A 538 13.04 -9.90 1.98
N PHE A 539 11.80 -9.43 2.07
CA PHE A 539 10.65 -10.05 1.42
C PHE A 539 10.06 -9.16 0.33
N ASP A 540 9.94 -9.70 -0.87
CA ASP A 540 9.21 -9.06 -1.95
C ASP A 540 7.70 -9.30 -1.77
N ILE A 541 6.88 -8.53 -2.48
CA ILE A 541 5.42 -8.60 -2.34
C ILE A 541 4.82 -9.93 -2.82
N ASP A 542 5.58 -10.70 -3.63
CA ASP A 542 5.26 -12.07 -4.01
C ASP A 542 5.63 -13.13 -2.98
N GLY A 543 6.08 -12.67 -1.82
CA GLY A 543 6.55 -13.47 -0.74
C GLY A 543 7.87 -14.16 -1.04
N SER A 544 8.53 -13.89 -2.18
CA SER A 544 9.91 -14.30 -2.45
C SER A 544 10.83 -13.66 -1.41
N ILE A 545 11.91 -14.35 -1.11
CA ILE A 545 12.94 -13.90 -0.19
C ILE A 545 14.15 -13.42 -0.99
N VAL A 546 14.77 -12.32 -0.58
CA VAL A 546 16.02 -11.80 -1.14
C VAL A 546 17.07 -11.85 -0.04
N LEU A 547 18.26 -12.34 -0.37
CA LEU A 547 19.32 -12.62 0.58
C LEU A 547 20.55 -11.82 0.18
N ALA A 548 21.14 -11.10 1.13
CA ALA A 548 22.42 -10.44 0.93
C ALA A 548 23.53 -11.14 1.72
N PHE A 549 24.59 -11.48 1.01
CA PHE A 549 25.79 -12.07 1.56
C PHE A 549 26.91 -11.03 1.60
N SER A 550 27.58 -10.95 2.75
CA SER A 550 28.80 -10.18 2.93
C SER A 550 30.02 -11.09 3.01
N ASP A 551 31.20 -10.48 2.96
CA ASP A 551 32.50 -11.12 3.05
C ASP A 551 33.18 -10.81 4.39
N ARG A 552 33.33 -11.82 5.26
CA ARG A 552 34.02 -11.68 6.55
C ARG A 552 35.45 -11.13 6.41
N THR A 553 36.15 -11.39 5.31
CA THR A 553 37.49 -10.83 5.09
C THR A 553 37.47 -9.29 5.11
N GLY A 554 36.38 -8.66 4.68
CA GLY A 554 36.19 -7.22 4.81
C GLY A 554 35.92 -6.73 6.23
N PHE A 555 35.48 -7.59 7.15
CA PHE A 555 35.36 -7.25 8.57
C PHE A 555 36.67 -7.48 9.34
N GLN A 556 37.50 -8.40 8.86
CA GLN A 556 38.82 -8.72 9.41
C GLN A 556 39.91 -7.72 9.01
N VAL A 557 39.63 -6.86 8.04
CA VAL A 557 40.59 -5.91 7.47
C VAL A 557 39.87 -4.60 7.22
N ASN A 558 40.44 -3.49 7.64
CA ASN A 558 39.96 -2.19 7.19
C ASN A 558 40.68 -1.76 5.91
N GLY A 559 40.35 -0.59 5.36
CA GLY A 559 40.85 -0.20 4.03
C GLY A 559 42.38 -0.33 3.85
N ARG A 560 43.15 0.06 4.88
CA ARG A 560 44.54 -0.38 5.08
C ARG A 560 44.80 -0.55 6.57
N ASP A 561 45.43 -1.64 6.95
CA ASP A 561 45.86 -1.91 8.34
C ASP A 561 47.16 -2.70 8.40
N LEU A 562 47.62 -2.99 9.62
CA LEU A 562 48.78 -3.85 9.86
C LEU A 562 48.35 -5.29 10.09
N SER A 563 49.03 -6.21 9.42
CA SER A 563 48.98 -7.62 9.77
C SER A 563 49.63 -7.88 11.14
N ALA A 564 49.49 -9.11 11.64
CA ALA A 564 50.14 -9.55 12.88
C ALA A 564 51.67 -9.41 12.84
N ASN A 565 52.26 -9.36 11.64
CA ASN A 565 53.70 -9.20 11.42
C ASN A 565 54.13 -7.77 11.04
N ASN A 566 53.28 -6.77 11.27
CA ASN A 566 53.51 -5.35 10.94
C ASN A 566 53.66 -5.06 9.44
N THR A 567 53.04 -5.86 8.58
CA THR A 567 52.98 -5.56 7.13
C THR A 567 51.67 -4.87 6.80
N ILE A 568 51.72 -3.83 5.96
CA ILE A 568 50.50 -3.17 5.49
C ILE A 568 49.72 -4.10 4.55
N ILE A 569 48.43 -4.23 4.83
CA ILE A 569 47.48 -5.08 4.09
C ILE A 569 46.24 -4.27 3.73
N SER A 570 45.59 -4.66 2.63
CA SER A 570 44.28 -4.15 2.18
C SER A 570 43.38 -5.33 1.80
N ALA A 571 42.07 -5.16 1.68
CA ALA A 571 41.17 -6.21 1.19
C ALA A 571 40.24 -5.73 0.08
N PHE A 572 39.92 -6.63 -0.84
CA PHE A 572 38.79 -6.52 -1.76
C PHE A 572 37.73 -7.53 -1.34
N VAL A 573 36.50 -7.09 -1.18
CA VAL A 573 35.40 -7.96 -0.76
C VAL A 573 34.66 -8.57 -1.92
N GLY A 574 34.16 -9.80 -1.72
CA GLY A 574 33.26 -10.49 -2.65
C GLY A 574 31.99 -10.98 -1.94
N GLY A 575 30.91 -10.21 -1.99
CA GLY A 575 29.60 -10.58 -1.48
C GLY A 575 28.76 -11.35 -2.50
N ASP A 576 27.44 -11.39 -2.29
CA ASP A 576 26.46 -11.90 -3.27
C ASP A 576 25.05 -11.39 -2.94
N VAL A 577 24.14 -11.36 -3.91
CA VAL A 577 22.71 -11.14 -3.70
C VAL A 577 21.91 -12.18 -4.45
N LEU A 578 21.14 -12.99 -3.71
CA LEU A 578 20.37 -14.10 -4.28
C LEU A 578 18.87 -13.94 -4.01
N ARG A 579 18.03 -14.39 -4.95
CA ARG A 579 16.58 -14.47 -4.80
C ARG A 579 16.12 -15.91 -4.58
N GLY A 580 15.24 -16.12 -3.62
CA GLY A 580 14.53 -17.38 -3.39
C GLY A 580 13.03 -17.24 -3.64
N PHE A 581 12.48 -18.10 -4.49
CA PHE A 581 11.05 -18.08 -4.80
C PHE A 581 10.26 -18.93 -3.80
N LYS A 582 9.08 -18.42 -3.42
CA LYS A 582 8.21 -19.04 -2.41
C LYS A 582 7.59 -20.36 -2.92
N LYS A 583 7.35 -21.27 -1.97
CA LYS A 583 6.69 -22.57 -2.11
C LYS A 583 5.90 -22.85 -0.84
N GLY A 584 4.60 -22.56 -0.80
CA GLY A 584 3.81 -22.61 0.42
C GLY A 584 4.56 -21.88 1.54
N GLU A 585 4.96 -22.61 2.58
CA GLU A 585 5.74 -22.08 3.72
C GLU A 585 7.28 -22.18 3.57
N ASN A 586 7.81 -22.65 2.43
CA ASN A 586 9.24 -22.85 2.17
C ASN A 586 9.72 -22.05 0.95
N TYR A 587 11.01 -22.17 0.63
CA TYR A 587 11.65 -21.45 -0.47
C TYR A 587 12.57 -22.34 -1.31
N ILE A 588 12.75 -21.96 -2.57
CA ILE A 588 13.76 -22.51 -3.48
C ILE A 588 14.61 -21.36 -4.01
N ILE A 589 15.93 -21.45 -3.78
CA ILE A 589 16.88 -20.45 -4.26
C ILE A 589 16.95 -20.45 -5.80
N GLU A 590 17.24 -19.30 -6.39
CA GLU A 590 17.44 -19.13 -7.82
C GLU A 590 18.43 -20.15 -8.41
N TYR A 591 18.29 -20.40 -9.70
CA TYR A 591 19.22 -21.28 -10.42
C TYR A 591 19.33 -20.84 -11.88
N ASN A 592 20.55 -20.53 -12.30
CA ASN A 592 20.84 -19.91 -13.59
C ASN A 592 20.03 -18.62 -13.80
N ALA A 593 20.06 -17.73 -12.80
CA ALA A 593 19.27 -16.49 -12.73
C ALA A 593 17.75 -16.70 -12.77
N LYS A 594 17.22 -17.92 -12.64
CA LYS A 594 15.77 -18.18 -12.65
C LYS A 594 15.21 -18.31 -11.24
N ALA A 595 14.19 -17.51 -10.91
CA ALA A 595 13.43 -17.60 -9.67
C ALA A 595 11.93 -17.48 -9.96
N GLY A 596 11.21 -18.61 -9.89
CA GLY A 596 9.79 -18.67 -10.26
C GLY A 596 9.54 -18.23 -11.70
N ALA A 597 8.58 -17.33 -11.90
CA ALA A 597 8.26 -16.78 -13.22
C ALA A 597 9.36 -15.85 -13.79
N PHE A 598 10.29 -15.38 -12.95
CA PHE A 598 11.24 -14.33 -13.31
C PHE A 598 12.61 -14.88 -13.69
N THR A 599 13.26 -14.21 -14.64
CA THR A 599 14.62 -14.51 -15.07
C THR A 599 15.43 -13.24 -14.93
N GLY A 600 16.45 -13.27 -14.08
CA GLY A 600 17.34 -12.16 -13.83
C GLY A 600 18.36 -11.92 -14.94
N PHE A 601 19.19 -10.90 -14.73
CA PHE A 601 20.01 -10.29 -15.77
C PHE A 601 21.20 -11.16 -16.17
N GLY A 602 21.76 -11.94 -15.24
CA GLY A 602 23.01 -12.69 -15.39
C GLY A 602 22.86 -14.13 -15.87
N ALA A 603 21.78 -14.51 -16.56
CA ALA A 603 21.59 -15.88 -17.01
C ALA A 603 22.75 -16.38 -17.90
N ASN A 604 23.32 -17.54 -17.56
CA ASN A 604 24.45 -18.19 -18.25
C ASN A 604 25.77 -17.40 -18.22
N ASN A 605 25.97 -16.52 -17.23
CA ASN A 605 27.24 -15.80 -17.05
C ASN A 605 28.33 -16.64 -16.34
N ASN A 606 28.01 -17.89 -15.95
CA ASN A 606 28.86 -18.82 -15.20
C ASN A 606 29.15 -18.44 -13.73
N GLN A 607 28.38 -17.52 -13.18
CA GLN A 607 28.43 -17.09 -11.78
C GLN A 607 27.08 -17.37 -11.11
N GLY A 608 27.00 -17.45 -9.79
CA GLY A 608 25.78 -17.79 -9.06
C GLY A 608 25.36 -19.28 -9.11
N PRO A 609 24.32 -19.66 -8.34
CA PRO A 609 23.74 -21.00 -8.37
C PRO A 609 23.33 -21.41 -9.79
N GLY A 610 23.76 -22.58 -10.25
CA GLY A 610 23.44 -23.07 -11.60
C GLY A 610 24.13 -22.35 -12.76
N GLY A 611 25.00 -21.37 -12.49
CA GLY A 611 25.79 -20.67 -13.51
C GLY A 611 25.12 -19.43 -14.11
N GLY A 612 24.18 -18.81 -13.39
CA GLY A 612 23.69 -17.47 -13.67
C GLY A 612 23.22 -16.78 -12.39
N GLU A 613 23.32 -15.46 -12.34
CA GLU A 613 22.94 -14.61 -11.21
C GLU A 613 21.69 -13.81 -11.53
N PHE A 614 20.76 -13.72 -10.58
CA PHE A 614 19.57 -12.92 -10.79
C PHE A 614 19.93 -11.43 -10.80
N TYR A 615 20.63 -10.96 -9.77
CA TYR A 615 21.16 -9.60 -9.65
C TYR A 615 22.64 -9.60 -10.03
N VAL A 616 23.08 -8.61 -10.82
CA VAL A 616 24.50 -8.52 -11.25
C VAL A 616 25.12 -7.22 -10.73
N GLU A 617 25.94 -7.36 -9.70
CA GLU A 617 26.66 -6.31 -8.97
C GLU A 617 28.02 -5.92 -9.59
N ASP A 618 28.44 -6.58 -10.66
CA ASP A 618 29.75 -6.37 -11.29
C ASP A 618 29.99 -4.92 -11.75
N TYR A 619 31.24 -4.49 -11.60
CA TYR A 619 31.74 -3.20 -12.06
C TYR A 619 33.18 -3.29 -12.56
N SER A 620 33.37 -3.11 -13.87
CA SER A 620 34.68 -3.03 -14.53
C SER A 620 35.60 -4.23 -14.22
N VAL A 621 36.56 -4.06 -13.32
CA VAL A 621 37.53 -5.08 -12.92
C VAL A 621 37.19 -5.78 -11.60
N HIS A 622 36.14 -5.32 -10.90
CA HIS A 622 35.65 -5.90 -9.66
C HIS A 622 34.29 -6.57 -9.90
N ASN A 623 34.17 -7.82 -9.48
CA ASN A 623 32.93 -8.57 -9.53
C ASN A 623 32.45 -8.81 -8.09
N GLU A 624 31.17 -9.16 -7.91
CA GLU A 624 30.65 -9.58 -6.59
C GLU A 624 30.70 -8.46 -5.53
N ASN A 625 30.40 -7.24 -5.95
CA ASN A 625 30.66 -6.03 -5.19
C ASN A 625 29.67 -5.75 -4.04
N ALA A 626 28.72 -6.65 -3.78
CA ALA A 626 27.76 -6.50 -2.69
C ALA A 626 28.47 -6.45 -1.31
N MET A 627 28.03 -5.54 -0.44
CA MET A 627 28.60 -5.37 0.90
C MET A 627 27.76 -6.00 2.01
N GLY A 628 26.53 -6.42 1.72
CA GLY A 628 25.67 -7.17 2.62
C GLY A 628 24.47 -6.40 3.20
N GLY A 629 24.37 -5.08 3.00
CA GLY A 629 23.15 -4.33 3.31
C GLY A 629 22.12 -4.47 2.19
N LEU A 630 20.85 -4.66 2.56
CA LEU A 630 19.74 -4.91 1.66
C LEU A 630 18.46 -4.31 2.24
N ALA A 631 17.68 -3.62 1.39
CA ALA A 631 16.35 -3.16 1.75
C ALA A 631 15.39 -3.27 0.55
N ILE A 632 14.09 -3.37 0.82
CA ILE A 632 13.04 -3.31 -0.21
C ILE A 632 12.13 -2.13 0.08
N LYS A 633 11.82 -1.34 -0.96
CA LYS A 633 10.71 -0.38 -0.90
C LYS A 633 9.42 -1.13 -1.24
N PRO A 634 8.44 -1.25 -0.32
CA PRO A 634 7.17 -1.94 -0.60
C PRO A 634 6.49 -1.39 -1.86
N GLY A 635 5.87 -2.29 -2.65
CA GLY A 635 5.18 -1.97 -3.92
C GLY A 635 6.06 -1.51 -5.09
N SER A 636 7.38 -1.31 -4.88
CA SER A 636 8.26 -0.78 -5.93
C SER A 636 8.68 -1.81 -6.99
N GLY A 637 8.65 -3.11 -6.64
CA GLY A 637 9.28 -4.16 -7.43
C GLY A 637 10.80 -4.01 -7.54
N GLN A 638 11.45 -3.42 -6.52
CA GLN A 638 12.87 -3.10 -6.51
C GLN A 638 13.53 -3.43 -5.16
N ILE A 639 14.80 -3.80 -5.20
CA ILE A 639 15.68 -3.93 -4.03
C ILE A 639 16.75 -2.84 -4.08
N LEU A 640 17.23 -2.42 -2.92
CA LEU A 640 18.39 -1.54 -2.76
C LEU A 640 19.47 -2.29 -1.97
N ILE A 641 20.71 -2.24 -2.45
CA ILE A 641 21.85 -2.86 -1.76
C ILE A 641 22.96 -1.84 -1.49
N THR A 642 23.78 -2.10 -0.46
CA THR A 642 25.08 -1.44 -0.30
C THR A 642 26.15 -2.13 -1.15
N GLN A 643 26.95 -1.33 -1.86
CA GLN A 643 27.87 -1.84 -2.88
C GLN A 643 29.21 -1.09 -2.92
N MET A 644 30.27 -1.84 -3.20
CA MET A 644 31.55 -1.33 -3.66
C MET A 644 31.45 -0.88 -5.12
N ASP A 645 32.08 0.26 -5.45
CA ASP A 645 32.11 0.78 -6.82
C ASP A 645 30.76 0.73 -7.56
N PRO A 646 29.69 1.29 -6.99
CA PRO A 646 28.36 1.19 -7.58
C PRO A 646 28.29 1.85 -8.98
N TYR A 647 29.18 2.81 -9.27
CA TYR A 647 29.31 3.42 -10.61
C TYR A 647 30.70 4.00 -10.92
N ILE A 648 31.43 4.51 -9.93
CA ILE A 648 32.78 5.08 -10.10
C ILE A 648 33.77 4.23 -9.31
N ALA A 649 34.90 3.87 -9.92
CA ALA A 649 35.99 3.21 -9.21
C ALA A 649 36.45 4.00 -7.97
N ASN A 650 36.87 3.30 -6.93
CA ASN A 650 37.24 3.86 -5.62
C ASN A 650 36.08 4.58 -4.89
N THR A 651 34.86 4.08 -5.01
CA THR A 651 33.72 4.57 -4.22
C THR A 651 33.02 3.46 -3.46
N ASN A 652 32.20 3.86 -2.49
CA ASN A 652 31.14 3.05 -1.89
C ASN A 652 29.82 3.79 -2.07
N GLY A 653 28.72 3.05 -2.13
CA GLY A 653 27.39 3.63 -2.24
C GLY A 653 26.31 2.56 -2.27
N THR A 654 25.20 2.87 -2.94
CA THR A 654 24.07 1.96 -3.08
C THR A 654 23.67 1.77 -4.54
N LYS A 655 23.06 0.64 -4.84
CA LYS A 655 22.55 0.28 -6.16
C LYS A 655 21.15 -0.30 -6.02
N VAL A 656 20.25 0.12 -6.90
CA VAL A 656 18.87 -0.37 -6.95
C VAL A 656 18.72 -1.33 -8.11
N PHE A 657 18.10 -2.49 -7.87
CA PHE A 657 17.79 -3.50 -8.88
C PHE A 657 16.30 -3.75 -9.01
N ASN A 658 15.88 -4.14 -10.21
CA ASN A 658 14.51 -4.56 -10.50
C ASN A 658 14.29 -6.05 -10.13
N ASN A 659 13.20 -6.36 -9.43
CA ASN A 659 12.88 -7.69 -8.94
C ASN A 659 12.31 -8.66 -9.99
N THR A 660 11.91 -8.16 -11.15
CA THR A 660 11.36 -8.95 -12.26
C THR A 660 12.45 -9.45 -13.21
N ASN A 661 13.53 -8.68 -13.38
CA ASN A 661 14.57 -8.97 -14.37
C ASN A 661 16.01 -8.77 -13.88
N GLY A 662 16.22 -8.36 -12.64
CA GLY A 662 17.54 -8.19 -12.04
C GLY A 662 18.39 -7.06 -12.61
N SER A 663 17.83 -6.21 -13.48
CA SER A 663 18.56 -5.09 -14.08
C SER A 663 18.71 -3.92 -13.11
N THR A 664 19.75 -3.11 -13.31
CA THR A 664 20.00 -1.91 -12.51
C THR A 664 19.00 -0.80 -12.85
N VAL A 665 18.43 -0.17 -11.82
CA VAL A 665 17.47 0.93 -11.94
C VAL A 665 18.13 2.28 -11.66
N SER A 666 18.81 2.40 -10.51
CA SER A 666 19.47 3.64 -10.08
C SER A 666 20.71 3.36 -9.23
N VAL A 667 21.56 4.38 -9.07
CA VAL A 667 22.81 4.31 -8.32
C VAL A 667 23.00 5.58 -7.49
N ILE A 668 23.44 5.41 -6.25
CA ILE A 668 23.94 6.51 -5.42
C ILE A 668 25.41 6.26 -5.11
N THR A 669 26.25 7.23 -5.44
CA THR A 669 27.66 7.24 -5.03
C THR A 669 27.77 7.99 -3.69
N ALA A 670 27.88 7.26 -2.58
CA ALA A 670 27.87 7.87 -1.26
C ALA A 670 29.13 8.73 -1.02
N TYR A 671 30.32 8.14 -1.19
CA TYR A 671 31.58 8.88 -1.00
C TYR A 671 32.75 8.28 -1.80
N LEU A 672 33.73 9.14 -2.12
CA LEU A 672 35.01 8.74 -2.70
C LEU A 672 35.96 8.25 -1.61
N GLN A 673 36.60 7.13 -1.90
CA GLN A 673 37.76 6.67 -1.17
C GLN A 673 38.94 7.44 -1.76
N GLY A 674 39.59 8.30 -0.99
CA GLY A 674 40.73 9.12 -1.44
C GLY A 674 41.96 8.27 -1.78
N PHE A 675 41.89 7.48 -2.86
CA PHE A 675 42.93 6.54 -3.27
C PHE A 675 43.99 7.29 -4.08
N THR A 676 44.92 7.94 -3.38
CA THR A 676 46.23 8.21 -3.95
C THR A 676 47.20 7.21 -3.34
N GLN A 677 47.94 6.48 -4.19
CA GLN A 677 48.93 5.48 -3.79
C GLN A 677 49.99 6.04 -2.79
N TYR A 678 50.09 7.37 -2.65
CA TYR A 678 51.13 8.07 -1.90
C TYR A 678 50.64 9.03 -0.80
N THR A 679 49.33 9.27 -0.66
CA THR A 679 48.73 10.03 0.47
C THR A 679 47.41 9.38 0.89
N PRO A 680 47.43 8.33 1.73
CA PRO A 680 46.21 7.62 2.10
C PRO A 680 45.30 8.51 2.96
N ASN A 681 44.01 8.56 2.62
CA ASN A 681 43.01 8.98 3.59
C ASN A 681 42.72 7.77 4.51
N TYR A 682 43.33 7.76 5.70
CA TYR A 682 43.28 6.67 6.69
C TYR A 682 41.94 6.53 7.41
N SER A 683 40.92 7.27 7.01
CA SER A 683 39.68 7.40 7.79
C SER A 683 38.54 6.49 7.33
N THR A 684 38.67 5.78 6.19
CA THR A 684 37.60 4.96 5.62
C THR A 684 38.05 3.52 5.36
N ALA A 685 37.07 2.62 5.23
CA ALA A 685 37.27 1.19 5.03
C ALA A 685 37.64 0.74 3.61
N HIS A 686 37.86 1.71 2.71
CA HIS A 686 38.15 1.50 1.29
C HIS A 686 37.28 0.37 0.67
N LYS A 687 37.91 -0.68 0.16
CA LYS A 687 37.33 -1.82 -0.56
C LYS A 687 36.99 -3.00 0.36
N SER A 688 37.06 -2.78 1.66
CA SER A 688 36.94 -3.79 2.71
C SER A 688 35.61 -3.61 3.47
N ILE A 689 34.48 -3.46 2.77
CA ILE A 689 33.14 -3.13 3.33
C ILE A 689 33.13 -1.74 3.99
N GLY A 690 32.78 -0.71 3.22
CA GLY A 690 32.73 0.67 3.70
C GLY A 690 31.35 1.19 4.09
N MET A 691 30.30 0.42 3.81
CA MET A 691 28.93 0.68 4.20
C MET A 691 28.33 -0.62 4.72
N GLY A 692 27.43 -0.52 5.69
CA GLY A 692 26.80 -1.68 6.30
C GLY A 692 25.35 -1.84 5.88
N ASP A 693 24.50 -2.09 6.88
CA ASP A 693 23.06 -2.24 6.72
C ASP A 693 22.37 -0.99 6.17
N VAL A 694 21.15 -1.16 5.66
CA VAL A 694 20.33 -0.11 5.08
C VAL A 694 18.85 -0.36 5.36
N GLU A 695 18.12 0.68 5.73
CA GLU A 695 16.68 0.60 6.01
C GLU A 695 15.92 1.73 5.29
N ILE A 696 14.74 1.41 4.74
CA ILE A 696 13.87 2.41 4.09
C ILE A 696 12.97 3.06 5.15
N LEU A 697 13.04 4.38 5.24
CA LEU A 697 12.31 5.19 6.20
C LEU A 697 10.95 5.62 5.62
N CYS A 698 10.08 4.65 5.34
CA CYS A 698 8.72 4.93 4.89
C CYS A 698 7.95 5.72 5.97
N SER A 699 7.17 6.72 5.58
CA SER A 699 6.34 7.49 6.51
C SER A 699 5.08 6.71 6.93
N THR A 700 4.42 7.10 8.01
CA THR A 700 3.04 6.69 8.27
C THR A 700 2.10 7.44 7.32
N ILE A 701 0.95 6.83 6.98
CA ILE A 701 -0.07 7.51 6.19
C ILE A 701 -0.52 8.78 6.92
N ASN A 702 -0.61 9.88 6.20
CA ASN A 702 -0.99 11.20 6.73
C ASN A 702 -2.05 11.90 5.85
N THR A 703 -2.75 11.14 5.03
CA THR A 703 -3.76 11.62 4.09
C THR A 703 -5.13 11.02 4.40
N ILE A 704 -6.18 11.77 4.14
CA ILE A 704 -7.57 11.30 4.12
C ILE A 704 -8.22 11.84 2.85
N GLU A 705 -9.11 11.05 2.28
CA GLU A 705 -9.95 11.39 1.15
C GLU A 705 -11.41 11.13 1.50
N ILE A 706 -12.30 12.06 1.12
CA ILE A 706 -13.75 11.91 1.27
C ILE A 706 -14.45 12.18 -0.07
N GLY A 707 -15.44 11.37 -0.42
CA GLY A 707 -16.29 11.45 -1.62
C GLY A 707 -17.68 10.86 -1.32
N ASN A 708 -18.64 10.82 -2.24
CA ASN A 708 -18.50 10.28 -3.59
C ASN A 708 -19.47 10.88 -4.65
N ARG A 709 -20.70 10.41 -4.89
CA ARG A 709 -21.45 10.59 -6.15
C ARG A 709 -22.69 11.45 -5.97
N VAL A 710 -23.08 12.15 -7.02
CA VAL A 710 -24.41 12.77 -7.16
C VAL A 710 -25.14 12.13 -8.33
N TRP A 711 -26.37 11.65 -8.12
CA TRP A 711 -27.14 10.94 -9.15
C TRP A 711 -28.62 11.32 -9.14
N LEU A 712 -29.27 10.98 -10.26
CA LEU A 712 -30.71 11.09 -10.43
C LEU A 712 -31.36 9.76 -10.05
N ASP A 713 -31.90 9.72 -8.84
CA ASP A 713 -32.71 8.66 -8.28
C ASP A 713 -34.12 8.73 -8.90
N ASN A 714 -34.36 7.89 -9.90
CA ASN A 714 -35.57 7.99 -10.72
C ASN A 714 -36.78 7.34 -10.06
N ASP A 715 -36.56 6.29 -9.28
CA ASP A 715 -37.63 5.51 -8.66
C ASP A 715 -37.88 5.88 -7.19
N LYS A 716 -37.01 6.73 -6.62
CA LYS A 716 -37.10 7.36 -5.30
C LYS A 716 -36.81 6.40 -4.16
N ASP A 717 -36.11 5.31 -4.42
CA ASP A 717 -35.80 4.32 -3.41
C ASP A 717 -34.56 4.67 -2.58
N GLY A 718 -33.76 5.66 -3.01
CA GLY A 718 -32.56 6.14 -2.34
C GLY A 718 -31.34 5.22 -2.47
N ILE A 719 -31.38 4.25 -3.37
CA ILE A 719 -30.28 3.36 -3.74
C ILE A 719 -29.78 3.78 -5.13
N GLN A 720 -28.48 3.64 -5.39
CA GLN A 720 -27.90 3.97 -6.69
C GLN A 720 -28.02 2.79 -7.66
N ASP A 721 -29.03 2.78 -8.51
CA ASP A 721 -29.21 1.67 -9.44
C ASP A 721 -28.27 1.74 -10.66
N PRO A 722 -27.92 0.57 -11.26
CA PRO A 722 -26.95 0.52 -12.35
C PRO A 722 -27.31 1.38 -13.57
N ASP A 723 -28.60 1.60 -13.85
CA ASP A 723 -29.11 2.38 -14.97
C ASP A 723 -29.48 3.83 -14.62
N GLU A 724 -29.21 4.27 -13.39
CA GLU A 724 -29.45 5.63 -12.95
C GLU A 724 -28.37 6.60 -13.39
N MET A 725 -28.82 7.77 -13.85
CA MET A 725 -27.94 8.75 -14.47
C MET A 725 -27.18 9.56 -13.42
N PRO A 726 -25.85 9.72 -13.57
CA PRO A 726 -25.11 10.66 -12.74
C PRO A 726 -25.48 12.12 -13.05
N ILE A 727 -25.26 13.01 -12.09
CA ILE A 727 -25.44 14.47 -12.27
C ILE A 727 -24.07 15.16 -12.25
N GLU A 728 -23.62 15.60 -13.43
CA GLU A 728 -22.36 16.32 -13.63
C GLU A 728 -22.47 17.82 -13.24
N ASN A 729 -21.34 18.43 -12.86
CA ASN A 729 -21.18 19.87 -12.58
C ASN A 729 -21.91 20.39 -11.32
N VAL A 730 -22.31 19.52 -10.40
CA VAL A 730 -22.81 19.91 -9.07
C VAL A 730 -21.63 20.40 -8.23
N VAL A 731 -21.73 21.60 -7.67
CA VAL A 731 -20.73 22.23 -6.82
C VAL A 731 -20.95 21.75 -5.39
N ILE A 732 -19.91 21.14 -4.83
CA ILE A 732 -19.87 20.61 -3.46
C ILE A 732 -18.90 21.46 -2.64
N GLU A 733 -19.28 21.83 -1.43
CA GLU A 733 -18.50 22.66 -0.52
C GLU A 733 -18.22 21.92 0.80
N LEU A 734 -16.98 21.98 1.28
CA LEU A 734 -16.55 21.37 2.54
C LEU A 734 -16.38 22.43 3.63
N TYR A 735 -17.02 22.21 4.78
CA TYR A 735 -16.94 23.09 5.95
C TYR A 735 -16.50 22.31 7.18
N LYS A 736 -15.81 22.98 8.10
CA LYS A 736 -15.54 22.45 9.44
C LYS A 736 -16.77 22.66 10.34
N ASP A 737 -17.11 21.65 11.12
CA ASP A 737 -18.17 21.69 12.14
C ASP A 737 -17.66 21.02 13.42
N ALA A 738 -16.64 21.60 14.03
CA ALA A 738 -15.97 21.03 15.19
C ALA A 738 -16.91 20.87 16.39
N ASN A 739 -17.96 21.69 16.49
CA ASN A 739 -18.92 21.69 17.58
C ASN A 739 -20.09 20.70 17.35
N ASN A 740 -20.24 20.17 16.13
CA ASN A 740 -21.20 19.16 15.73
C ASN A 740 -22.67 19.64 15.73
N ASP A 741 -22.92 20.94 15.57
CA ASP A 741 -24.24 21.58 15.64
C ASP A 741 -24.94 21.74 14.27
N ASN A 742 -24.33 21.23 13.19
CA ASN A 742 -24.77 21.35 11.81
C ASN A 742 -24.72 22.78 11.25
N ILE A 743 -23.93 23.66 11.86
CA ILE A 743 -23.65 25.01 11.38
C ILE A 743 -22.15 25.12 11.08
N PRO A 744 -21.76 25.58 9.88
CA PRO A 744 -20.35 25.82 9.60
C PRO A 744 -19.68 26.76 10.61
N ASP A 745 -18.54 26.35 11.18
CA ASP A 745 -17.75 27.17 12.11
C ASP A 745 -17.02 28.34 11.41
N GLY A 746 -17.07 28.40 10.07
CA GLY A 746 -16.36 29.40 9.27
C GLY A 746 -16.66 29.29 7.77
N ALA A 747 -15.81 29.92 6.96
CA ALA A 747 -15.87 29.81 5.50
C ALA A 747 -15.59 28.36 5.04
N ALA A 748 -16.00 28.04 3.80
CA ALA A 748 -15.68 26.77 3.18
C ALA A 748 -14.16 26.56 3.15
N LEU A 749 -13.72 25.38 3.56
CA LEU A 749 -12.32 24.96 3.48
C LEU A 749 -11.91 24.68 2.04
N ALA A 750 -12.84 24.17 1.24
CA ALA A 750 -12.65 23.85 -0.16
C ALA A 750 -14.01 23.75 -0.89
N SER A 751 -13.95 23.80 -2.22
CA SER A 751 -15.07 23.48 -3.11
C SER A 751 -14.60 22.59 -4.25
N THR A 752 -15.43 21.64 -4.68
CA THR A 752 -15.17 20.77 -5.83
C THR A 752 -16.43 20.68 -6.71
N VAL A 753 -16.31 20.07 -7.89
CA VAL A 753 -17.45 19.86 -8.81
C VAL A 753 -17.55 18.39 -9.21
N THR A 754 -18.77 17.88 -9.36
CA THR A 754 -18.98 16.50 -9.81
C THR A 754 -18.52 16.29 -11.25
N SER A 755 -17.89 15.15 -11.50
CA SER A 755 -17.44 14.71 -12.82
C SER A 755 -18.60 14.20 -13.70
N VAL A 756 -18.29 13.80 -14.94
CA VAL A 756 -19.27 13.22 -15.88
C VAL A 756 -19.95 11.95 -15.36
N ASP A 757 -19.30 11.23 -14.44
CA ASP A 757 -19.87 10.06 -13.78
C ASP A 757 -20.51 10.40 -12.42
N GLY A 758 -20.61 11.70 -12.10
CA GLY A 758 -21.27 12.21 -10.90
C GLY A 758 -20.38 12.26 -9.65
N ASN A 759 -19.15 11.78 -9.75
CA ASN A 759 -18.24 11.64 -8.60
C ASN A 759 -17.59 12.98 -8.23
N TRP A 760 -17.41 13.23 -6.94
CA TRP A 760 -16.71 14.34 -6.32
C TRP A 760 -15.76 13.83 -5.24
N VAL A 761 -14.74 14.63 -4.92
CA VAL A 761 -13.72 14.25 -3.94
C VAL A 761 -13.12 15.48 -3.25
N PHE A 762 -12.85 15.36 -1.95
CA PHE A 762 -11.95 16.23 -1.21
C PHE A 762 -10.74 15.44 -0.69
N ASN A 763 -9.56 16.01 -0.82
CA ASN A 763 -8.30 15.43 -0.38
C ASN A 763 -7.23 16.52 -0.20
N ASN A 764 -5.99 16.13 0.07
CA ASN A 764 -4.87 17.07 0.27
C ASN A 764 -4.49 17.89 -0.99
N ALA A 765 -5.01 17.54 -2.18
CA ALA A 765 -4.75 18.31 -3.40
C ALA A 765 -5.71 19.51 -3.56
N ASN A 766 -6.91 19.47 -2.96
CA ASN A 766 -7.90 20.55 -3.06
C ASN A 766 -8.33 21.14 -1.70
N VAL A 767 -7.89 20.57 -0.58
CA VAL A 767 -8.04 21.13 0.77
C VAL A 767 -6.69 21.62 1.27
N THR A 768 -6.53 22.93 1.49
CA THR A 768 -5.20 23.55 1.75
C THR A 768 -4.53 23.02 3.03
N GLU A 769 -5.28 22.81 4.10
CA GLU A 769 -4.77 22.25 5.36
C GLU A 769 -4.83 20.71 5.39
N GLY A 770 -5.26 20.09 4.28
CA GLY A 770 -5.63 18.69 4.22
C GLY A 770 -6.92 18.38 4.98
N ILE A 771 -7.34 17.13 4.90
CA ILE A 771 -8.44 16.61 5.72
C ILE A 771 -7.84 16.09 7.03
N LEU A 772 -8.30 16.62 8.15
CA LEU A 772 -7.81 16.27 9.47
C LEU A 772 -8.52 15.00 9.97
N PRO A 773 -7.81 14.11 10.69
CA PRO A 773 -8.43 12.94 11.30
C PRO A 773 -9.29 13.34 12.50
N ASN A 774 -10.22 12.46 12.91
CA ASN A 774 -11.05 12.66 14.10
C ASN A 774 -11.76 14.03 14.13
N THR A 775 -12.16 14.53 12.97
CA THR A 775 -12.68 15.89 12.79
C THR A 775 -14.05 15.84 12.14
N ASN A 776 -14.97 16.65 12.66
CA ASN A 776 -16.32 16.77 12.14
C ASN A 776 -16.36 17.79 10.99
N TYR A 777 -17.03 17.42 9.92
CA TYR A 777 -17.21 18.19 8.69
C TYR A 777 -18.68 18.23 8.28
N LEU A 778 -19.02 19.29 7.57
CA LEU A 778 -20.27 19.42 6.81
C LEU A 778 -19.92 19.50 5.33
N ILE A 779 -20.52 18.63 4.54
CA ILE A 779 -20.42 18.63 3.09
C ILE A 779 -21.75 19.14 2.54
N LYS A 780 -21.72 20.18 1.73
CA LYS A 780 -22.94 20.86 1.26
C LYS A 780 -22.99 20.91 -0.26
N ILE A 781 -24.20 20.78 -0.81
CA ILE A 781 -24.47 21.31 -2.15
C ILE A 781 -24.44 22.83 -2.08
N ALA A 782 -23.72 23.48 -3.00
CA ALA A 782 -23.57 24.93 -2.98
C ALA A 782 -24.93 25.64 -3.04
N ASN A 783 -25.09 26.69 -2.23
CA ASN A 783 -26.34 27.45 -2.15
C ASN A 783 -26.77 28.11 -3.46
N SER A 784 -25.84 28.28 -4.41
CA SER A 784 -26.15 28.74 -5.78
C SER A 784 -26.93 27.72 -6.62
N GLN A 785 -26.90 26.44 -6.23
CA GLN A 785 -27.55 25.33 -6.92
C GLN A 785 -28.67 24.70 -6.11
N PHE A 786 -28.67 24.82 -4.77
CA PHE A 786 -29.79 24.38 -3.94
C PHE A 786 -29.95 25.25 -2.70
N ASN A 787 -31.11 25.87 -2.49
CA ASN A 787 -31.39 26.69 -1.30
C ASN A 787 -32.91 26.85 -1.10
N ASN A 788 -33.34 27.12 0.14
CA ASN A 788 -34.75 27.25 0.53
C ASN A 788 -35.62 26.06 0.09
N GLY A 789 -35.05 24.85 0.11
CA GLY A 789 -35.73 23.61 -0.28
C GLY A 789 -35.97 23.47 -1.77
N LYS A 790 -35.24 24.23 -2.61
CA LYS A 790 -35.40 24.21 -4.07
C LYS A 790 -34.06 24.17 -4.77
N GLY A 791 -33.97 23.37 -5.83
CA GLY A 791 -32.82 23.37 -6.73
C GLY A 791 -32.90 24.48 -7.80
N PHE A 792 -31.74 24.92 -8.26
CA PHE A 792 -31.52 25.97 -9.26
C PHE A 792 -30.54 25.48 -10.33
N GLY A 793 -30.55 26.13 -11.50
CA GLY A 793 -29.66 25.79 -12.61
C GLY A 793 -29.86 24.34 -13.04
N LEU A 794 -28.82 23.52 -12.93
CA LEU A 794 -28.86 22.10 -13.28
C LEU A 794 -29.68 21.24 -12.29
N LEU A 795 -29.85 21.67 -11.04
CA LEU A 795 -30.71 20.99 -10.05
C LEU A 795 -32.17 21.50 -10.09
N ASN A 796 -32.53 22.33 -11.07
CA ASN A 796 -33.89 22.86 -11.18
C ASN A 796 -34.91 21.72 -11.30
N LYS A 797 -35.98 21.80 -10.50
CA LYS A 797 -37.03 20.75 -10.35
C LYS A 797 -36.57 19.44 -9.71
N LEU A 798 -35.36 19.40 -9.16
CA LEU A 798 -34.91 18.24 -8.39
C LEU A 798 -35.12 18.50 -6.90
N LEU A 799 -35.55 17.47 -6.19
CA LEU A 799 -35.57 17.41 -4.73
C LEU A 799 -34.63 16.31 -4.24
N PRO A 800 -33.99 16.48 -3.08
CA PRO A 800 -33.15 15.43 -2.51
C PRO A 800 -34.02 14.22 -2.16
N THR A 801 -33.50 13.02 -2.42
CA THR A 801 -34.11 11.79 -1.94
C THR A 801 -34.03 11.73 -0.40
N VAL A 802 -34.88 10.91 0.21
CA VAL A 802 -34.77 10.55 1.63
C VAL A 802 -33.39 9.94 1.89
N ALA A 803 -32.71 10.37 2.94
CA ALA A 803 -31.42 9.78 3.32
C ALA A 803 -31.57 8.41 4.00
N ASN A 804 -30.53 7.58 3.89
CA ASN A 804 -30.36 6.30 4.58
C ASN A 804 -31.55 5.35 4.39
N ALA A 805 -32.03 5.20 3.14
CA ALA A 805 -33.21 4.39 2.82
C ALA A 805 -33.09 2.94 3.30
N THR A 806 -31.85 2.46 3.47
CA THR A 806 -31.52 1.11 3.93
C THR A 806 -31.40 0.99 5.46
N ASN A 807 -31.17 2.11 6.18
CA ASN A 807 -31.08 2.15 7.65
C ASN A 807 -31.45 3.53 8.25
N PRO A 808 -32.75 3.82 8.48
CA PRO A 808 -33.20 5.10 9.05
C PRO A 808 -32.82 5.31 10.53
N SER A 809 -32.02 4.41 11.13
CA SER A 809 -31.65 4.42 12.56
C SER A 809 -30.17 4.64 12.86
N SER A 810 -29.26 4.59 11.86
CA SER A 810 -27.86 4.96 12.05
C SER A 810 -27.68 6.47 11.85
N THR A 811 -27.20 7.15 12.90
CA THR A 811 -26.75 8.55 12.81
C THR A 811 -25.26 8.65 12.45
N ASN A 812 -24.56 7.52 12.39
CA ASN A 812 -23.16 7.39 12.04
C ASN A 812 -23.02 6.19 11.10
N ASP A 813 -22.62 6.44 9.86
CA ASP A 813 -22.30 5.44 8.84
C ASP A 813 -20.90 4.79 9.08
N GLU A 814 -20.50 4.65 10.35
CA GLU A 814 -19.13 4.29 10.76
C GLU A 814 -18.93 2.81 11.12
N VAL A 815 -19.89 1.91 10.86
CA VAL A 815 -19.71 0.49 11.26
C VAL A 815 -19.95 -0.48 10.10
N PRO A 816 -18.86 -1.01 9.49
CA PRO A 816 -18.95 -2.21 8.68
C PRO A 816 -19.38 -3.41 9.55
N GLY A 817 -20.59 -3.90 9.33
CA GLY A 817 -21.00 -5.24 9.74
C GLY A 817 -22.11 -5.29 10.79
N LEU A 818 -23.34 -5.49 10.32
CA LEU A 818 -24.32 -6.36 10.97
C LEU A 818 -25.28 -6.91 9.91
N ILE A 819 -24.94 -8.08 9.38
CA ILE A 819 -25.83 -8.89 8.54
C ILE A 819 -27.01 -9.33 9.42
N ASN A 820 -28.25 -8.98 9.05
CA ASN A 820 -29.44 -9.71 9.49
C ASN A 820 -30.53 -9.72 8.40
N ASN A 821 -30.43 -10.72 7.51
CA ASN A 821 -31.51 -11.53 6.92
C ASN A 821 -32.70 -10.87 6.17
N SER A 822 -32.76 -9.55 6.02
CA SER A 822 -33.61 -8.86 5.04
C SER A 822 -33.28 -7.37 5.12
N ASN A 823 -33.03 -6.72 3.99
CA ASN A 823 -32.61 -5.33 3.80
C ASN A 823 -31.09 -5.18 3.62
N ILE A 824 -30.72 -4.74 2.43
CA ILE A 824 -29.37 -4.55 1.94
C ILE A 824 -28.87 -3.24 2.53
N ASP A 825 -27.93 -3.30 3.46
CA ASP A 825 -27.05 -2.18 3.79
C ASP A 825 -26.08 -2.04 2.61
N THR A 826 -26.40 -1.19 1.63
CA THR A 826 -25.53 -0.90 0.48
C THR A 826 -24.74 0.36 0.78
N TRP A 827 -23.44 0.37 0.54
CA TRP A 827 -22.60 1.58 0.47
C TRP A 827 -22.93 2.52 -0.71
N ALA A 828 -24.11 2.35 -1.30
CA ALA A 828 -24.55 2.96 -2.54
C ALA A 828 -25.95 3.55 -2.35
N ASP A 829 -26.18 4.24 -1.23
CA ASP A 829 -27.43 4.90 -0.90
C ASP A 829 -27.23 6.41 -0.70
N ASN A 830 -28.30 7.15 -0.42
CA ASN A 830 -28.25 8.60 -0.26
C ASN A 830 -27.97 9.00 1.19
N ASP A 831 -26.92 9.79 1.44
CA ASP A 831 -26.64 10.38 2.76
C ASP A 831 -27.13 11.82 2.89
N GLY A 832 -27.36 12.46 1.74
CA GLY A 832 -27.75 13.85 1.63
C GLY A 832 -29.08 14.14 2.33
N ASN A 833 -29.05 15.00 3.33
CA ASN A 833 -30.23 15.40 4.11
C ASN A 833 -30.61 16.86 3.86
N LEU A 834 -31.93 17.13 3.78
CA LEU A 834 -32.46 18.49 3.73
C LEU A 834 -32.54 19.08 5.16
N PHE A 835 -31.73 20.09 5.45
CA PHE A 835 -31.70 20.80 6.73
C PHE A 835 -31.77 22.31 6.52
N ASN A 836 -32.75 22.98 7.12
CA ASN A 836 -32.98 24.43 6.97
C ASN A 836 -33.00 24.95 5.50
N GLY A 837 -33.46 24.12 4.57
CA GLY A 837 -33.56 24.47 3.15
C GLY A 837 -32.28 24.24 2.33
N GLU A 838 -31.23 23.71 2.94
CA GLU A 838 -29.97 23.34 2.30
C GLU A 838 -29.81 21.81 2.31
N VAL A 839 -29.05 21.25 1.36
CA VAL A 839 -28.74 19.81 1.31
C VAL A 839 -27.33 19.60 1.83
N LEU A 840 -27.19 18.80 2.89
CA LEU A 840 -25.92 18.56 3.56
C LEU A 840 -25.73 17.12 4.03
N ILE A 841 -24.47 16.72 4.14
CA ILE A 841 -24.01 15.49 4.80
C ILE A 841 -23.16 15.90 5.99
N LYS A 842 -23.40 15.24 7.11
CA LYS A 842 -22.58 15.34 8.31
C LYS A 842 -21.62 14.17 8.34
N TYR A 843 -20.34 14.45 8.44
CA TYR A 843 -19.33 13.40 8.42
C TYR A 843 -18.23 13.66 9.44
N ARG A 844 -17.85 12.62 10.18
CA ARG A 844 -16.68 12.64 11.06
C ARG A 844 -15.61 11.77 10.43
N THR A 845 -14.43 12.34 10.22
CA THR A 845 -13.27 11.57 9.76
C THR A 845 -12.74 10.69 10.89
N SER A 846 -12.22 9.53 10.53
CA SER A 846 -11.51 8.63 11.44
C SER A 846 -10.00 8.93 11.48
N SER A 847 -9.15 7.93 11.65
CA SER A 847 -7.68 8.08 11.61
C SER A 847 -7.18 8.34 10.19
N TYR A 848 -5.93 8.80 10.04
CA TYR A 848 -5.30 8.92 8.72
C TYR A 848 -5.35 7.59 7.94
N GLY A 849 -5.47 7.69 6.62
CA GLY A 849 -5.63 6.57 5.69
C GLY A 849 -7.05 6.01 5.59
N GLU A 850 -7.98 6.41 6.47
CA GLU A 850 -9.38 5.97 6.38
C GLU A 850 -10.15 6.83 5.37
N ASN A 851 -9.92 6.54 4.10
CA ASN A 851 -10.64 7.17 3.00
C ASN A 851 -12.09 6.67 2.98
N ASN A 852 -13.04 7.59 2.81
CA ASN A 852 -14.46 7.28 2.73
C ASN A 852 -15.02 7.73 1.38
N HIS A 853 -15.69 6.82 0.69
CA HIS A 853 -16.29 7.05 -0.63
C HIS A 853 -17.75 6.66 -0.68
N HIS A 854 -18.46 6.84 0.42
CA HIS A 854 -19.88 6.47 0.54
C HIS A 854 -20.77 7.70 0.71
N LEU A 855 -20.23 8.92 0.73
CA LEU A 855 -21.02 10.13 1.01
C LEU A 855 -21.68 10.60 -0.29
N ASP A 856 -22.91 10.17 -0.54
CA ASP A 856 -23.57 10.33 -1.82
C ASP A 856 -24.83 11.22 -1.70
N PHE A 857 -25.17 11.92 -2.80
CA PHE A 857 -26.39 12.75 -2.90
C PHE A 857 -27.33 12.25 -4.00
N GLY A 858 -28.47 11.72 -3.60
CA GLY A 858 -29.55 11.31 -4.49
C GLY A 858 -30.56 12.44 -4.68
N PHE A 859 -30.98 12.63 -5.93
CA PHE A 859 -32.03 13.59 -6.28
C PHE A 859 -33.08 12.93 -7.17
N TYR A 860 -34.35 13.25 -6.97
CA TYR A 860 -35.41 12.82 -7.88
C TYR A 860 -36.11 14.00 -8.53
N LEU A 861 -36.73 13.74 -9.69
CA LEU A 861 -37.51 14.76 -10.39
C LEU A 861 -38.83 15.01 -9.66
N ASP A 862 -39.02 16.27 -9.26
CA ASP A 862 -40.21 16.74 -8.58
C ASP A 862 -41.24 17.28 -9.58
N LEU A 863 -42.07 16.39 -10.13
CA LEU A 863 -43.20 16.74 -10.99
C LEU A 863 -44.42 17.17 -10.17
N HIS A 864 -44.28 18.17 -9.29
CA HIS A 864 -45.41 18.74 -8.55
C HIS A 864 -45.91 20.04 -9.19
N CYS A 865 -46.98 19.93 -9.96
CA CYS A 865 -47.85 21.07 -10.25
C CYS A 865 -48.85 21.27 -9.10
N ALA A 866 -49.08 22.51 -8.67
CA ALA A 866 -50.11 22.84 -7.70
C ALA A 866 -50.96 24.04 -8.15
N ILE A 867 -52.27 23.93 -7.92
CA ILE A 867 -53.23 25.03 -8.07
C ILE A 867 -53.54 25.55 -6.66
N THR A 868 -53.13 26.78 -6.36
CA THR A 868 -53.27 27.41 -5.05
C THR A 868 -54.15 28.66 -5.12
N ASN A 869 -54.66 29.13 -3.97
CA ASN A 869 -55.47 30.35 -3.86
C ASN A 869 -56.66 30.44 -4.85
N MET A 870 -57.27 29.31 -5.21
CA MET A 870 -58.44 29.32 -6.09
C MET A 870 -59.62 29.99 -5.38
N ILE A 871 -60.05 31.14 -5.90
CA ILE A 871 -61.16 31.93 -5.37
C ILE A 871 -62.25 32.10 -6.42
N ALA A 872 -63.50 32.12 -5.99
CA ALA A 872 -64.65 32.36 -6.85
C ALA A 872 -65.66 33.25 -6.13
N THR A 873 -65.95 34.41 -6.73
CA THR A 873 -66.86 35.42 -6.18
C THR A 873 -68.04 35.60 -7.12
N PRO A 874 -69.26 35.19 -6.74
CA PRO A 874 -70.44 35.44 -7.54
C PRO A 874 -70.80 36.93 -7.48
N ASN A 875 -71.23 37.49 -8.60
CA ASN A 875 -71.90 38.79 -8.61
C ASN A 875 -73.35 38.64 -8.10
N ILE A 876 -74.01 39.78 -7.88
CA ILE A 876 -75.44 39.80 -7.54
C ILE A 876 -76.28 39.28 -8.71
N CYS A 877 -77.41 38.64 -8.42
CA CYS A 877 -78.35 38.15 -9.45
C CYS A 877 -78.70 39.25 -10.47
N ASN A 878 -78.56 38.95 -11.76
CA ASN A 878 -78.75 39.91 -12.84
C ASN A 878 -80.24 40.10 -13.15
N SER A 879 -80.74 41.33 -12.94
CA SER A 879 -82.14 41.70 -13.20
C SER A 879 -82.53 41.69 -14.69
N ILE A 880 -81.56 41.64 -15.60
CA ILE A 880 -81.76 41.65 -17.06
C ILE A 880 -81.92 40.22 -17.61
N ASN A 881 -81.22 39.22 -17.04
CA ASN A 881 -81.15 37.85 -17.53
C ASN A 881 -81.84 36.83 -16.60
N LYS A 882 -83.12 37.07 -16.26
CA LYS A 882 -84.06 36.09 -15.65
C LYS A 882 -83.41 35.03 -14.72
N ASN A 883 -83.07 35.42 -13.48
CA ASN A 883 -82.53 34.54 -12.43
C ASN A 883 -81.13 33.93 -12.69
N ASN A 884 -80.25 34.60 -13.43
CA ASN A 884 -78.84 34.18 -13.58
C ASN A 884 -77.85 35.22 -13.03
N HIS A 885 -76.64 34.79 -12.68
CA HIS A 885 -75.50 35.59 -12.19
C HIS A 885 -74.22 35.19 -12.94
N ASP A 886 -73.17 36.00 -12.82
CA ASP A 886 -71.82 35.66 -13.28
C ASP A 886 -70.94 35.38 -12.07
N VAL A 887 -69.96 34.49 -12.21
CA VAL A 887 -68.95 34.21 -11.18
C VAL A 887 -67.58 34.48 -11.75
N ALA A 888 -66.87 35.43 -11.14
CA ALA A 888 -65.49 35.76 -11.47
C ALA A 888 -64.56 35.21 -10.39
N GLY A 889 -63.39 34.75 -10.78
CA GLY A 889 -62.42 34.16 -9.88
C GLY A 889 -61.01 34.19 -10.45
N SER A 890 -60.07 33.76 -9.63
CA SER A 890 -58.68 33.59 -10.02
C SER A 890 -58.12 32.35 -9.34
N LEU A 891 -57.03 31.82 -9.88
CA LEU A 891 -56.21 30.78 -9.26
C LEU A 891 -54.74 31.06 -9.53
N ASP A 892 -53.89 30.70 -8.58
CA ASP A 892 -52.44 30.79 -8.71
C ASP A 892 -51.87 29.42 -9.11
N LEU A 893 -50.98 29.41 -10.09
CA LEU A 893 -50.34 28.22 -10.61
C LEU A 893 -48.89 28.12 -10.12
N PHE A 894 -48.53 26.94 -9.61
CA PHE A 894 -47.16 26.57 -9.30
C PHE A 894 -46.74 25.39 -10.19
N ASP A 895 -45.64 25.57 -10.94
CA ASP A 895 -45.07 24.62 -11.90
C ASP A 895 -46.09 23.97 -12.87
N ALA A 896 -46.87 24.81 -13.54
CA ALA A 896 -47.86 24.33 -14.52
C ALA A 896 -47.20 23.50 -15.65
N PRO A 897 -47.83 22.39 -16.09
CA PRO A 897 -47.33 21.58 -17.19
C PRO A 897 -47.08 22.41 -18.46
N SER A 898 -46.00 22.12 -19.18
CA SER A 898 -45.67 22.81 -20.44
C SER A 898 -46.50 22.35 -21.64
N SER A 899 -47.39 21.37 -21.46
CA SER A 899 -48.28 20.80 -22.47
C SER A 899 -49.66 20.48 -21.88
N GLY A 900 -50.65 20.19 -22.72
CA GLY A 900 -52.04 19.98 -22.31
C GLY A 900 -52.85 21.26 -22.20
N LEU A 901 -54.06 21.16 -21.65
CA LEU A 901 -54.98 22.27 -21.38
C LEU A 901 -55.22 22.37 -19.87
N LEU A 902 -55.44 23.58 -19.36
CA LEU A 902 -56.08 23.78 -18.06
C LEU A 902 -57.59 23.94 -18.30
N LEU A 903 -58.38 23.01 -17.78
CA LEU A 903 -59.83 23.07 -17.80
C LEU A 903 -60.31 23.64 -16.48
N ILE A 904 -61.01 24.78 -16.52
CA ILE A 904 -61.75 25.32 -15.37
C ILE A 904 -63.22 25.13 -15.69
N TYR A 905 -63.99 24.44 -14.86
CA TYR A 905 -65.37 24.09 -15.18
C TYR A 905 -66.29 24.01 -13.97
N ILE A 906 -67.58 24.19 -14.24
CA ILE A 906 -68.67 23.93 -13.31
C ILE A 906 -69.44 22.71 -13.85
N PRO A 907 -69.53 21.59 -13.11
CA PRO A 907 -70.07 20.34 -13.64
C PRO A 907 -71.49 20.53 -14.21
N ASN A 908 -71.70 20.06 -15.44
CA ASN A 908 -72.97 20.14 -16.18
C ASN A 908 -73.48 21.56 -16.45
N ILE A 909 -72.64 22.59 -16.31
CA ILE A 909 -73.01 23.98 -16.58
C ILE A 909 -72.14 24.56 -17.70
N ASP A 910 -70.83 24.70 -17.48
CA ASP A 910 -69.92 25.32 -18.45
C ASP A 910 -68.45 24.96 -18.18
N THR A 911 -67.60 25.07 -19.20
CA THR A 911 -66.16 24.76 -19.17
C THR A 911 -65.37 25.83 -19.93
N LEU A 912 -64.32 26.35 -19.28
CA LEU A 912 -63.32 27.24 -19.87
C LEU A 912 -62.03 26.44 -20.10
N GLU A 913 -61.40 26.66 -21.26
CA GLU A 913 -60.14 26.01 -21.63
C GLU A 913 -59.03 27.05 -21.76
N PHE A 914 -57.90 26.78 -21.13
CA PHE A 914 -56.69 27.61 -21.23
C PHE A 914 -55.55 26.77 -21.83
N THR A 915 -54.79 27.37 -22.75
CA THR A 915 -53.65 26.75 -23.44
C THR A 915 -52.31 27.27 -22.91
N PRO A 916 -51.23 26.46 -22.91
CA PRO A 916 -49.90 26.91 -22.53
C PRO A 916 -49.35 27.98 -23.49
N PRO A 917 -48.38 28.81 -23.06
CA PRO A 917 -47.79 28.83 -21.73
C PRO A 917 -48.73 29.45 -20.69
N PHE A 918 -48.80 28.82 -19.51
CA PHE A 918 -49.63 29.30 -18.41
C PHE A 918 -48.89 30.37 -17.61
N GLY A 919 -49.55 31.50 -17.33
CA GLY A 919 -49.03 32.49 -16.38
C GLY A 919 -49.12 31.99 -14.93
N ASN A 920 -48.45 32.67 -14.01
CA ASN A 920 -48.48 32.32 -12.57
C ASN A 920 -49.86 32.52 -11.92
N GLN A 921 -50.76 33.26 -12.56
CA GLN A 921 -52.13 33.46 -12.14
C GLN A 921 -53.05 33.40 -13.37
N ILE A 922 -54.20 32.74 -13.23
CA ILE A 922 -55.24 32.64 -14.26
C ILE A 922 -56.53 33.20 -13.69
N ASP A 923 -57.04 34.24 -14.33
CA ASP A 923 -58.37 34.78 -14.07
C ASP A 923 -59.42 34.06 -14.93
N PHE A 924 -60.59 33.79 -14.35
CA PHE A 924 -61.69 33.15 -15.05
C PHE A 924 -63.03 33.81 -14.72
N VAL A 925 -63.95 33.80 -15.69
CA VAL A 925 -65.31 34.32 -15.51
C VAL A 925 -66.28 33.37 -16.19
N PHE A 926 -67.21 32.81 -15.42
CA PHE A 926 -68.38 32.13 -15.98
C PHE A 926 -69.55 33.09 -16.00
N THR A 927 -70.25 33.17 -17.12
CA THR A 927 -71.40 34.07 -17.28
C THR A 927 -72.71 33.30 -17.35
N ASN A 928 -73.81 33.95 -17.00
CA ASN A 928 -75.16 33.42 -17.18
C ASN A 928 -75.45 32.10 -16.42
N ILE A 929 -74.95 31.99 -15.19
CA ILE A 929 -75.13 30.83 -14.30
C ILE A 929 -76.42 30.96 -13.49
N PRO A 930 -77.23 29.90 -13.27
CA PRO A 930 -78.48 29.99 -12.51
C PRO A 930 -78.29 30.47 -11.05
N SER A 931 -78.97 31.55 -10.69
CA SER A 931 -79.11 32.08 -9.33
C SER A 931 -80.21 31.30 -8.59
N ASN A 932 -79.84 30.17 -7.99
CA ASN A 932 -80.75 29.23 -7.35
C ASN A 932 -80.56 29.12 -5.82
N GLY A 933 -79.68 29.91 -5.22
CA GLY A 933 -79.36 29.82 -3.79
C GLY A 933 -78.55 28.59 -3.38
N ASN A 934 -78.11 27.75 -4.32
CA ASN A 934 -77.38 26.52 -4.03
C ASN A 934 -75.85 26.74 -3.99
N LEU A 935 -75.14 25.87 -3.28
CA LEU A 935 -73.68 25.80 -3.33
C LEU A 935 -73.24 25.16 -4.65
N ASN A 936 -72.44 25.87 -5.43
CA ASN A 936 -71.79 25.35 -6.65
C ASN A 936 -70.30 25.18 -6.39
N THR A 937 -69.68 24.21 -7.07
CA THR A 937 -68.23 23.97 -7.02
C THR A 937 -67.62 24.14 -8.40
N ILE A 938 -66.61 24.99 -8.50
CA ILE A 938 -65.77 25.16 -9.68
C ILE A 938 -64.56 24.25 -9.52
N TYR A 939 -64.22 23.48 -10.55
CA TYR A 939 -63.04 22.63 -10.60
C TYR A 939 -62.04 23.21 -11.58
N ALA A 940 -60.76 23.11 -11.27
CA ALA A 940 -59.66 23.40 -12.18
C ALA A 940 -58.79 22.15 -12.29
N GLN A 941 -58.45 21.70 -13.50
CA GLN A 941 -57.65 20.49 -13.74
C GLN A 941 -56.85 20.59 -15.03
N PHE A 942 -55.60 20.16 -15.00
CA PHE A 942 -54.79 20.01 -16.21
C PHE A 942 -55.05 18.66 -16.92
N THR A 943 -55.13 18.68 -18.25
CA THR A 943 -55.31 17.44 -19.05
C THR A 943 -54.04 16.63 -19.19
N ALA A 944 -52.86 17.27 -19.15
CA ALA A 944 -51.57 16.57 -19.19
C ALA A 944 -51.12 16.04 -17.82
N LEU A 945 -51.70 16.55 -16.73
CA LEU A 945 -51.38 16.14 -15.37
C LEU A 945 -52.64 16.26 -14.48
N THR A 946 -53.51 15.25 -14.56
CA THR A 946 -54.84 15.27 -13.92
C THR A 946 -54.78 15.30 -12.39
N THR A 947 -53.64 14.90 -11.80
CA THR A 947 -53.34 15.06 -10.37
C THR A 947 -53.17 16.52 -9.95
N CYS A 948 -52.81 17.41 -10.89
CA CYS A 948 -52.82 18.86 -10.66
C CYS A 948 -54.24 19.41 -10.86
N ASN A 949 -55.02 19.34 -9.79
CA ASN A 949 -56.38 19.85 -9.74
C ASN A 949 -56.66 20.60 -8.44
N SER A 950 -57.67 21.46 -8.45
CA SER A 950 -58.21 22.10 -7.26
C SER A 950 -59.68 22.42 -7.48
N SER A 951 -60.38 22.77 -6.41
CA SER A 951 -61.77 23.20 -6.50
C SER A 951 -62.09 24.25 -5.46
N VAL A 952 -63.03 25.13 -5.80
CA VAL A 952 -63.57 26.13 -4.88
C VAL A 952 -65.08 26.13 -4.97
N SER A 953 -65.73 26.15 -3.81
CA SER A 953 -67.19 26.28 -3.74
C SER A 953 -67.59 27.74 -3.50
N TYR A 954 -68.66 28.15 -4.15
CA TYR A 954 -69.30 29.44 -3.92
C TYR A 954 -70.82 29.26 -3.81
N LEU A 955 -71.47 30.13 -3.04
CA LEU A 955 -72.92 30.13 -2.89
C LEU A 955 -73.55 30.97 -4.00
N SER A 956 -74.37 30.37 -4.86
CA SER A 956 -75.15 31.13 -5.84
C SER A 956 -76.09 32.11 -5.13
N PRO A 957 -76.26 33.35 -5.63
CA PRO A 957 -77.30 34.24 -5.16
C PRO A 957 -78.68 33.59 -5.24
N ALA A 958 -79.56 33.94 -4.30
CA ALA A 958 -80.96 33.53 -4.36
C ALA A 958 -81.66 34.18 -5.58
N PRO A 959 -82.63 33.50 -6.21
CA PRO A 959 -83.42 34.07 -7.29
C PRO A 959 -84.22 35.28 -6.78
N LEU A 960 -84.43 36.28 -7.65
CA LEU A 960 -85.24 37.45 -7.32
C LEU A 960 -86.71 37.02 -7.13
N THR A 961 -87.24 37.13 -5.91
CA THR A 961 -88.67 36.89 -5.62
C THR A 961 -89.48 38.17 -5.87
N PRO A 962 -90.68 38.11 -6.47
CA PRO A 962 -91.54 39.29 -6.61
C PRO A 962 -92.13 39.70 -5.26
N PRO A 963 -92.36 41.00 -4.99
CA PRO A 963 -92.89 41.44 -3.70
C PRO A 963 -94.38 41.11 -3.57
N THR A 964 -94.77 40.38 -2.53
CA THR A 964 -96.17 40.20 -2.11
C THR A 964 -96.49 41.11 -0.92
N LEU A 965 -97.54 41.93 -1.07
CA LEU A 965 -98.25 42.64 0.00
C LEU A 965 -99.13 41.65 0.79
N GLU A 966 -99.15 41.72 2.14
CA GLU A 966 -100.38 41.68 2.96
C GLU A 966 -100.16 41.90 4.48
N ILE A 967 -100.57 43.08 4.96
CA ILE A 967 -101.54 43.42 6.02
C ILE A 967 -101.73 42.48 7.27
N VAL A 968 -101.11 42.86 8.41
CA VAL A 968 -101.69 43.34 9.71
C VAL A 968 -102.44 42.40 10.72
N ASN A 969 -101.91 42.42 11.98
CA ASN A 969 -102.52 42.31 13.35
C ASN A 969 -103.15 40.99 13.84
N ASN A 970 -103.13 40.57 15.12
CA ASN A 970 -102.83 41.11 16.48
C ASN A 970 -102.59 39.84 17.37
N VAL A 971 -101.87 39.82 18.51
CA VAL A 971 -102.30 40.24 19.85
C VAL A 971 -101.12 40.05 20.84
N CYS A 972 -100.73 41.14 21.53
CA CYS A 972 -99.94 41.26 22.78
C CYS A 972 -100.83 40.94 24.03
N PRO A 973 -100.40 40.89 25.33
CA PRO A 973 -99.28 41.64 25.95
C PRO A 973 -98.53 40.99 27.15
N GLN A 974 -97.38 41.58 27.54
CA GLN A 974 -97.07 42.19 28.87
C GLN A 974 -95.60 42.71 28.82
N LYS A 975 -95.30 44.02 28.71
CA LYS A 975 -95.14 45.09 29.75
C LYS A 975 -93.99 44.79 30.75
N ILE A 976 -93.00 45.65 31.07
CA ILE A 976 -92.84 47.14 31.11
C ILE A 976 -91.37 47.57 30.99
N GLY A 977 -91.11 48.65 30.22
CA GLY A 977 -90.31 49.83 30.60
C GLY A 977 -88.92 50.00 29.94
N GLU A 978 -88.49 51.16 29.43
CA GLU A 978 -89.06 52.50 29.20
C GLU A 978 -88.08 53.28 28.26
N ILE A 979 -88.62 54.02 27.26
CA ILE A 979 -88.28 55.44 26.87
C ILE A 979 -86.87 55.75 26.28
N ASN A 980 -86.65 56.50 25.19
CA ASN A 980 -87.46 57.20 24.18
C ASN A 980 -86.55 57.71 23.00
N VAL A 981 -87.05 57.62 21.74
CA VAL A 981 -87.21 58.69 20.70
C VAL A 981 -85.89 59.31 20.14
N VAL A 982 -85.61 59.50 18.83
CA VAL A 982 -86.38 60.05 17.69
C VAL A 982 -85.71 59.63 16.36
N GLU A 983 -86.53 59.36 15.36
CA GLU A 983 -86.22 59.16 13.93
C GLU A 983 -86.27 60.49 13.15
N HIS A 984 -85.36 60.75 12.22
CA HIS A 984 -85.57 61.75 11.15
C HIS A 984 -85.05 61.22 9.80
N CYS A 985 -85.99 60.83 8.93
CA CYS A 985 -85.82 60.84 7.48
C CYS A 985 -86.30 62.19 6.95
N GLY A 986 -85.52 62.81 6.06
CA GLY A 986 -85.86 64.05 5.37
C GLY A 986 -85.35 64.03 3.92
N THR A 987 -86.21 64.51 3.03
CA THR A 987 -86.29 64.25 1.58
C THR A 987 -85.75 65.40 0.71
N ASN A 988 -85.61 65.12 -0.58
CA ASN A 988 -85.68 66.01 -1.76
C ASN A 988 -84.43 66.80 -2.25
N SER A 989 -83.95 66.32 -3.41
CA SER A 989 -83.94 67.01 -4.72
C SER A 989 -83.24 68.37 -4.93
N PHE A 990 -82.42 68.38 -6.01
CA PHE A 990 -82.17 69.42 -7.03
C PHE A 990 -80.78 70.09 -7.15
N ILE A 991 -80.22 69.95 -8.38
CA ILE A 991 -79.62 70.95 -9.28
C ILE A 991 -78.12 71.32 -9.13
N GLU A 992 -77.38 70.89 -10.17
CA GLU A 992 -76.42 71.59 -11.05
C GLU A 992 -75.34 72.57 -10.53
N TYR A 993 -74.13 72.25 -11.02
CA TYR A 993 -73.08 73.08 -11.63
C TYR A 993 -72.38 74.23 -10.87
N SER A 994 -71.07 73.96 -10.69
CA SER A 994 -69.92 74.75 -11.15
C SER A 994 -69.37 75.90 -10.30
N ILE A 995 -68.11 75.67 -9.88
CA ILE A 995 -66.89 76.35 -10.33
C ILE A 995 -66.68 77.85 -9.97
N ASN A 996 -65.44 78.09 -9.52
CA ASN A 996 -64.63 79.32 -9.54
C ASN A 996 -64.82 80.32 -8.38
N ASN A 997 -63.78 80.94 -7.83
CA ASN A 997 -62.44 81.21 -8.34
C ASN A 997 -61.52 81.63 -7.18
N GLY A 998 -60.20 81.50 -7.36
CA GLY A 998 -59.26 82.16 -6.45
C GLY A 998 -57.76 81.92 -6.63
N ASN A 999 -57.22 82.25 -7.81
CA ASN A 999 -55.87 82.79 -8.08
C ASN A 999 -54.62 81.99 -7.64
N LEU A 1000 -53.78 81.46 -8.54
CA LEU A 1000 -52.90 82.05 -9.58
C LEU A 1000 -51.43 82.17 -9.13
N GLY A 1001 -50.57 81.39 -9.78
CA GLY A 1001 -49.11 81.44 -9.70
C GLY A 1001 -48.48 80.32 -10.53
N ALA A 1002 -48.31 80.54 -11.84
CA ALA A 1002 -47.74 79.61 -12.81
C ALA A 1002 -46.22 79.79 -12.95
N PHE A 1003 -45.46 78.71 -13.22
CA PHE A 1003 -44.43 78.63 -14.28
C PHE A 1003 -43.89 77.18 -14.47
N ARG A 1004 -44.20 76.61 -15.65
CA ARG A 1004 -43.52 75.64 -16.55
C ARG A 1004 -42.32 74.76 -16.09
N ASN A 1005 -42.35 73.45 -16.40
CA ASN A 1005 -41.64 72.83 -17.56
C ASN A 1005 -41.87 71.30 -17.76
N HIS A 1006 -42.09 70.91 -19.05
CA HIS A 1006 -41.71 69.70 -19.86
C HIS A 1006 -41.91 68.25 -19.35
N PHE A 1007 -42.60 67.30 -20.04
CA PHE A 1007 -42.50 66.64 -21.38
C PHE A 1007 -41.64 65.33 -21.42
N ILE A 1008 -42.33 64.20 -21.72
CA ILE A 1008 -42.13 62.94 -22.52
C ILE A 1008 -40.72 62.57 -23.17
N PRO A 1009 -40.53 61.41 -23.89
CA PRO A 1009 -39.82 60.11 -23.61
C PRO A 1009 -38.55 59.88 -24.51
N PRO A 1010 -37.99 58.66 -24.77
CA PRO A 1010 -38.57 57.61 -25.66
C PRO A 1010 -38.26 56.12 -25.33
N PHE A 1011 -38.97 55.23 -26.06
CA PHE A 1011 -38.57 53.92 -26.64
C PHE A 1011 -37.11 53.45 -26.38
N GLN A 1012 -36.86 52.16 -26.12
CA GLN A 1012 -37.16 51.03 -27.02
C GLN A 1012 -37.25 49.72 -26.24
#